data_AF-A0A183CKP4-F1
#
_entry.id   AF-A0A183CKP4-F1
#
_cell.length_a   1.000
_cell.length_b   1.000
_cell.length_c   1.000
_cell.angle_alpha   90.00
_cell.angle_beta   90.00
_cell.angle_gamma   90.00
#
_symmetry.space_group_name_H-M   'P 1'
#
loop_
_entity.id
_entity.type
_entity.pdbx_description
1 polymer ?
#
loop_
_entity_poly.entity_id
_entity_poly.type
_entity_poly.pdbx_seq_one_letter_code
_entity_poly.pdbx_strand_id
1 'polypeptide(L)'
;MIGVQFVLINVLISLYGHTLCFATIFSNSLQLCYDQCIDRNLALPLPAGSLVWHNISTTNCDFDCLIDACRSGCKDLESLNSTCDLRCNSIGDGSAACHQGCRAVADLFLHQLQQLVELVSVEAFLDVGLGVGLNWSFSDQQATIIQEISTTNIRWMALSRASGTSTGWRWTPMEEKTFREPNVQLHATIFVPMEQHSDIELQLVALWREIAVVSRPFLQTVLLPLGAPASTPSRRRLKPTVDIGGGQLQLALNGFVACWRTEERVTDVHETSQFRLRLFAVVEDGSGTFIRSQFTNTTCHFFRNLPDQYKQFQLAIADVGIGTDPAPMPTMSSSTEGTKKAFDDDELVLNITLQQVHDVAAHDTTPSAIVLVFSDGISLYVLDKLDDFVMLTEPSKIAFALNSSQSITALGCVSDTELLLGLSDGAMFRLDIGEWLRNFNAVNNPSPAGAAGAQQQMNNSTTALSEQIVHAERIRAADGVAITQIVASVITERIYAVRDKLGIVRCQFRTCENSTTMTLTNSPNFIYRLAEDAWNGFLYYATNSGEVFSTPMLPLDATQNYSLSITRRLAELPPVSSLEVDLHEQKLIAVSRTGQLISRDLINGTVRDEREGWTLSDTYRNVVHAQFYHNRLFWTSSSCGDSHPWESCLYSEEFDHGSKAVHLSKYLYSGPVKEFVLLRPFIAPPFMVPPSKVGLLLTDSDALLSWRPPTSLPFQAIGSAWRSLAYEYILQFQPDHVENEKNDTVRTSTTVSQGTILTTHITVPIGQESVDGTYNLTIRACTRNICSSPVITSNRPFHADRMRKTITLYTKKSTLAEGGGIGGGQPPADPFLLLDMLGRDVPADRTHLCEKK
;
A
#
# COMPACT_ATOMS: atom_id res chain seq x y z
N MET A 1 -64.85 -56.99 -19.59
CA MET A 1 -64.80 -55.58 -19.09
C MET A 1 -63.69 -55.30 -18.07
N ILE A 2 -62.65 -56.15 -17.95
CA ILE A 2 -61.52 -55.89 -17.01
C ILE A 2 -60.19 -55.62 -17.76
N GLY A 3 -60.06 -56.04 -19.03
CA GLY A 3 -58.83 -55.83 -19.82
C GLY A 3 -58.62 -54.42 -20.39
N VAL A 4 -59.68 -53.63 -20.61
CA VAL A 4 -59.56 -52.30 -21.25
C VAL A 4 -59.13 -51.22 -20.25
N GLN A 5 -59.48 -51.36 -18.97
CA GLN A 5 -59.01 -50.42 -17.94
C GLN A 5 -57.53 -50.62 -17.58
N PHE A 6 -56.99 -51.84 -17.64
CA PHE A 6 -55.58 -52.08 -17.37
C PHE A 6 -54.65 -51.56 -18.48
N VAL A 7 -55.12 -51.59 -19.74
CA VAL A 7 -54.37 -51.01 -20.86
C VAL A 7 -54.49 -49.49 -20.84
N LEU A 8 -55.65 -48.91 -20.53
CA LEU A 8 -55.76 -47.45 -20.39
C LEU A 8 -54.93 -46.92 -19.22
N ILE A 9 -54.86 -47.63 -18.09
CA ILE A 9 -54.05 -47.22 -16.94
C ILE A 9 -52.55 -47.38 -17.22
N ASN A 10 -52.10 -48.43 -17.92
CA ASN A 10 -50.70 -48.53 -18.31
C ASN A 10 -50.30 -47.56 -19.42
N VAL A 11 -51.21 -47.22 -20.34
CA VAL A 11 -50.99 -46.18 -21.35
C VAL A 11 -51.02 -44.79 -20.71
N LEU A 12 -51.90 -44.53 -19.74
CA LEU A 12 -51.91 -43.29 -18.96
C LEU A 12 -50.71 -43.18 -18.01
N ILE A 13 -50.23 -44.26 -17.39
CA ILE A 13 -49.00 -44.27 -16.58
C ILE A 13 -47.75 -44.16 -17.47
N SER A 14 -47.77 -44.70 -18.69
CA SER A 14 -46.69 -44.50 -19.67
C SER A 14 -46.72 -43.11 -20.31
N LEU A 15 -47.88 -42.45 -20.40
CA LEU A 15 -48.03 -41.07 -20.89
C LEU A 15 -47.81 -40.02 -19.79
N TYR A 16 -48.09 -40.34 -18.51
CA TYR A 16 -47.76 -39.50 -17.35
C TYR A 16 -46.37 -39.78 -16.76
N GLY A 17 -45.76 -40.94 -17.07
CA GLY A 17 -44.38 -41.29 -16.72
C GLY A 17 -43.33 -40.59 -17.58
N HIS A 18 -43.74 -40.01 -18.71
CA HIS A 18 -43.06 -38.88 -19.32
C HIS A 18 -43.54 -37.59 -18.65
N THR A 19 -43.30 -37.45 -17.34
CA THR A 19 -42.97 -36.13 -16.82
C THR A 19 -41.92 -35.57 -17.76
N LEU A 20 -42.23 -34.43 -18.38
CA LEU A 20 -41.24 -33.56 -19.00
C LEU A 20 -40.17 -33.28 -17.94
N CYS A 21 -39.19 -34.17 -17.81
CA CYS A 21 -37.87 -33.80 -17.35
C CYS A 21 -37.38 -32.86 -18.42
N PHE A 22 -37.70 -31.57 -18.29
CA PHE A 22 -36.94 -30.54 -18.98
C PHE A 22 -35.50 -30.79 -18.56
N ALA A 23 -34.70 -31.31 -19.50
CA ALA A 23 -33.28 -31.51 -19.27
C ALA A 23 -32.69 -30.14 -18.94
N THR A 24 -32.30 -30.01 -17.69
CA THR A 24 -31.77 -28.81 -17.09
C THR A 24 -30.35 -28.58 -17.65
N ILE A 25 -29.81 -27.36 -17.74
CA ILE A 25 -28.45 -27.12 -18.30
C ILE A 25 -27.40 -27.94 -17.53
N PHE A 26 -27.54 -28.06 -16.21
CA PHE A 26 -26.62 -28.85 -15.39
C PHE A 26 -26.75 -30.35 -15.64
N SER A 27 -27.97 -30.88 -15.66
CA SER A 27 -28.21 -32.31 -15.91
C SER A 27 -27.83 -32.72 -17.34
N ASN A 28 -28.06 -31.84 -18.32
CA ASN A 28 -27.68 -32.07 -19.71
C ASN A 28 -26.16 -32.03 -19.90
N SER A 29 -25.46 -31.04 -19.32
CA SER A 29 -24.00 -30.96 -19.37
C SER A 29 -23.33 -32.16 -18.67
N LEU A 30 -23.89 -32.60 -17.54
CA LEU A 30 -23.43 -33.79 -16.82
C LEU A 30 -23.64 -35.07 -17.65
N GLN A 31 -24.83 -35.25 -18.22
CA GLN A 31 -25.16 -36.42 -19.03
C GLN A 31 -24.30 -36.49 -20.30
N LEU A 32 -24.15 -35.37 -21.02
CA LEU A 32 -23.29 -35.29 -22.20
C LEU A 32 -21.82 -35.59 -21.85
N CYS A 33 -21.34 -35.15 -20.69
CA CYS A 33 -19.99 -35.51 -20.23
C CYS A 33 -19.87 -37.02 -19.93
N TYR A 34 -20.86 -37.62 -19.29
CA TYR A 34 -20.88 -39.07 -19.04
C TYR A 34 -20.92 -39.91 -20.31
N ASP A 35 -21.64 -39.45 -21.32
CA ASP A 35 -21.72 -40.10 -22.63
C ASP A 35 -20.39 -39.96 -23.39
N GLN A 36 -19.76 -38.77 -23.34
CA GLN A 36 -18.45 -38.53 -23.96
C GLN A 36 -17.28 -39.23 -23.25
N CYS A 37 -17.41 -39.55 -21.96
CA CYS A 37 -16.39 -40.35 -21.25
C CYS A 37 -16.30 -41.79 -21.76
N ILE A 38 -17.32 -42.30 -22.46
CA ILE A 38 -17.28 -43.62 -23.12
C ILE A 38 -16.38 -43.56 -24.36
N ASP A 39 -16.23 -42.38 -24.97
CA ASP A 39 -15.36 -42.19 -26.12
C ASP A 39 -13.88 -42.24 -25.70
N ARG A 40 -13.11 -43.01 -26.49
CA ARG A 40 -11.69 -43.23 -26.27
C ARG A 40 -10.88 -41.94 -26.13
N ASN A 41 -11.31 -40.87 -26.80
CA ASN A 41 -10.59 -39.58 -26.85
C ASN A 41 -10.67 -38.80 -25.53
N LEU A 42 -11.70 -39.02 -24.72
CA LEU A 42 -11.86 -38.32 -23.44
C LEU A 42 -11.29 -39.14 -22.26
N ALA A 43 -11.47 -40.47 -22.29
CA ALA A 43 -10.91 -41.37 -21.29
C ALA A 43 -9.38 -41.55 -21.41
N LEU A 44 -8.79 -41.33 -22.60
CA LEU A 44 -7.34 -41.39 -22.83
C LEU A 44 -6.81 -40.03 -23.30
N PRO A 45 -6.48 -39.13 -22.36
CA PRO A 45 -5.94 -37.82 -22.73
C PRO A 45 -4.55 -37.94 -23.36
N LEU A 46 -4.30 -37.17 -24.42
CA LEU A 46 -2.96 -36.98 -24.95
C LEU A 46 -2.10 -36.24 -23.91
N PRO A 47 -0.85 -36.68 -23.64
CA PRO A 47 0.08 -35.92 -22.83
C PRO A 47 0.32 -34.52 -23.42
N ALA A 48 0.49 -33.51 -22.57
CA ALA A 48 0.73 -32.13 -23.00
C ALA A 48 1.94 -32.05 -23.94
N GLY A 49 1.74 -31.50 -25.14
CA GLY A 49 2.78 -31.39 -26.18
C GLY A 49 3.02 -32.64 -27.03
N SER A 50 2.28 -33.73 -26.81
CA SER A 50 2.36 -34.94 -27.63
C SER A 50 1.33 -34.94 -28.77
N LEU A 51 1.77 -35.40 -29.95
CA LEU A 51 0.91 -35.63 -31.13
C LEU A 51 0.55 -37.12 -31.32
N VAL A 52 1.01 -38.00 -30.41
CA VAL A 52 0.86 -39.45 -30.53
C VAL A 52 0.39 -40.04 -29.21
N TRP A 53 -0.69 -40.83 -29.26
CA TRP A 53 -1.13 -41.65 -28.13
C TRP A 53 -0.10 -42.75 -27.90
N HIS A 54 0.59 -42.72 -26.77
CA HIS A 54 1.44 -43.82 -26.35
C HIS A 54 0.58 -45.01 -25.91
N ASN A 55 1.00 -46.24 -26.22
CA ASN A 55 0.35 -47.43 -25.70
C ASN A 55 0.49 -47.43 -24.18
N ILE A 56 -0.59 -47.12 -23.47
CA ILE A 56 -0.63 -47.16 -22.02
C ILE A 56 -0.62 -48.64 -21.61
N SER A 57 0.54 -49.16 -21.20
CA SER A 57 0.60 -50.41 -20.45
C SER A 57 0.24 -50.09 -19.00
N THR A 58 -1.04 -49.95 -18.69
CA THR A 58 -1.50 -49.83 -17.31
C THR A 58 -1.46 -51.21 -16.66
N THR A 59 -0.50 -51.44 -15.76
CA THR A 59 -0.48 -52.66 -14.96
C THR A 59 -1.58 -52.67 -13.89
N ASN A 60 -2.26 -51.53 -13.63
CA ASN A 60 -3.18 -51.36 -12.49
C ASN A 60 -4.55 -50.66 -12.78
N CYS A 61 -4.80 -50.09 -13.98
CA CYS A 61 -6.08 -49.42 -14.30
C CYS A 61 -6.44 -49.62 -15.78
N ASP A 62 -7.44 -50.45 -16.06
CA ASP A 62 -7.91 -50.75 -17.42
C ASP A 62 -8.75 -49.61 -18.02
N PHE A 63 -9.23 -49.80 -19.25
CA PHE A 63 -10.01 -48.77 -19.94
C PHE A 63 -11.34 -48.46 -19.21
N ASP A 64 -11.98 -49.45 -18.59
CA ASP A 64 -13.19 -49.25 -17.82
C ASP A 64 -12.92 -48.41 -16.55
N CYS A 65 -11.79 -48.66 -15.88
CA CYS A 65 -11.29 -47.81 -14.79
C CYS A 65 -11.04 -46.36 -15.22
N LEU A 66 -10.57 -46.11 -16.45
CA LEU A 66 -10.40 -44.76 -17.00
C LEU A 66 -11.73 -44.07 -17.35
N ILE A 67 -12.72 -44.81 -17.85
CA ILE A 67 -14.09 -44.30 -18.06
C ILE A 67 -14.70 -43.87 -16.73
N ASP A 68 -14.58 -44.71 -15.70
CA ASP A 68 -15.12 -44.40 -14.37
C ASP A 68 -14.40 -43.22 -13.72
N ALA A 69 -13.07 -43.10 -13.90
CA ALA A 69 -12.31 -41.95 -13.48
C ALA A 69 -12.76 -40.66 -14.21
N CYS A 70 -12.98 -40.72 -15.52
CA CYS A 70 -13.52 -39.61 -16.33
C CYS A 70 -14.91 -39.18 -15.84
N ARG A 71 -15.81 -40.13 -15.60
CA ARG A 71 -17.14 -39.87 -15.04
C ARG A 71 -17.06 -39.27 -13.63
N SER A 72 -16.12 -39.70 -12.80
CA SER A 72 -15.87 -39.05 -11.51
C SER A 72 -15.50 -37.58 -11.68
N GLY A 73 -14.74 -37.24 -12.72
CA GLY A 73 -14.42 -35.88 -13.13
C GLY A 73 -15.65 -35.03 -13.50
N CYS A 74 -16.59 -35.58 -14.27
CA CYS A 74 -17.80 -34.88 -14.71
C CYS A 74 -18.69 -34.37 -13.56
N LYS A 75 -18.54 -34.90 -12.33
CA LYS A 75 -19.29 -34.43 -11.15
C LYS A 75 -18.85 -33.06 -10.64
N ASP A 76 -17.96 -32.35 -11.33
CA ASP A 76 -17.45 -31.04 -10.88
C ASP A 76 -18.50 -29.91 -10.86
N LEU A 77 -19.59 -30.09 -11.60
CA LEU A 77 -20.70 -29.13 -11.62
C LEU A 77 -21.67 -29.30 -10.43
N GLU A 78 -21.58 -30.39 -9.67
CA GLU A 78 -22.46 -30.63 -8.51
C GLU A 78 -22.11 -29.71 -7.32
N SER A 79 -20.94 -29.05 -7.33
CA SER A 79 -20.47 -28.16 -6.28
C SER A 79 -20.33 -26.71 -6.74
N LEU A 80 -20.54 -25.76 -5.83
CA LEU A 80 -20.42 -24.32 -6.11
C LEU A 80 -18.99 -23.92 -6.55
N ASN A 81 -17.97 -24.52 -5.93
CA ASN A 81 -16.55 -24.37 -6.31
C ASN A 81 -16.04 -25.67 -6.93
N SER A 82 -15.03 -25.59 -7.79
CA SER A 82 -14.42 -26.80 -8.36
C SER A 82 -13.79 -27.64 -7.27
N THR A 83 -14.14 -28.92 -7.23
CA THR A 83 -13.52 -29.93 -6.34
C THR A 83 -12.63 -30.89 -7.12
N CYS A 84 -12.41 -30.60 -8.40
CA CYS A 84 -11.73 -31.48 -9.34
C CYS A 84 -10.35 -31.92 -8.85
N ASP A 85 -9.51 -30.98 -8.42
CA ASP A 85 -8.13 -31.29 -8.00
C ASP A 85 -8.08 -32.24 -6.81
N LEU A 86 -8.93 -32.05 -5.81
CA LEU A 86 -9.00 -32.93 -4.65
C LEU A 86 -9.53 -34.31 -5.03
N ARG A 87 -10.52 -34.36 -5.92
CA ARG A 87 -11.16 -35.61 -6.36
C ARG A 87 -10.23 -36.42 -7.27
N CYS A 88 -9.62 -35.81 -8.26
CA CYS A 88 -8.79 -36.51 -9.25
C CYS A 88 -7.45 -36.98 -8.69
N ASN A 89 -6.85 -36.23 -7.75
CA ASN A 89 -5.64 -36.66 -7.06
C ASN A 89 -5.86 -37.90 -6.16
N SER A 90 -7.11 -38.21 -5.78
CA SER A 90 -7.44 -39.41 -4.98
C SER A 90 -7.60 -40.70 -5.80
N ILE A 91 -7.67 -40.61 -7.13
CA ILE A 91 -7.99 -41.74 -8.04
C ILE A 91 -6.73 -42.47 -8.54
N GLY A 92 -5.53 -41.99 -8.20
CA GLY A 92 -4.27 -42.64 -8.57
C GLY A 92 -4.03 -42.64 -10.09
N ASP A 93 -3.86 -43.82 -10.69
CA ASP A 93 -3.52 -44.00 -12.11
C ASP A 93 -4.59 -43.47 -13.10
N GLY A 94 -5.83 -43.23 -12.64
CA GLY A 94 -6.91 -42.60 -13.42
C GLY A 94 -7.00 -41.08 -13.31
N SER A 95 -6.07 -40.42 -12.60
CA SER A 95 -6.12 -38.97 -12.33
C SER A 95 -6.23 -38.11 -13.59
N ALA A 96 -5.49 -38.46 -14.65
CA ALA A 96 -5.50 -37.71 -15.91
C ALA A 96 -6.88 -37.76 -16.62
N ALA A 97 -7.51 -38.94 -16.66
CA ALA A 97 -8.86 -39.11 -17.22
C ALA A 97 -9.91 -38.34 -16.40
N CYS A 98 -9.76 -38.34 -15.06
CA CYS A 98 -10.62 -37.54 -14.18
C CYS A 98 -10.51 -36.04 -14.44
N HIS A 99 -9.28 -35.49 -14.55
CA HIS A 99 -9.10 -34.07 -14.88
C HIS A 99 -9.67 -33.71 -16.26
N GLN A 100 -9.60 -34.63 -17.22
CA GLN A 100 -10.21 -34.44 -18.54
C GLN A 100 -11.74 -34.39 -18.46
N GLY A 101 -12.37 -35.24 -17.65
CA GLY A 101 -13.81 -35.18 -17.37
C GLY A 101 -14.24 -33.87 -16.70
N CYS A 102 -13.45 -33.33 -15.78
CA CYS A 102 -13.74 -32.02 -15.17
C CYS A 102 -13.69 -30.87 -16.18
N ARG A 103 -12.74 -30.90 -17.11
CA ARG A 103 -12.64 -29.88 -18.18
C ARG A 103 -13.81 -30.00 -19.14
N ALA A 104 -14.12 -31.23 -19.58
CA ALA A 104 -15.20 -31.49 -20.51
C ALA A 104 -16.56 -31.02 -19.97
N VAL A 105 -16.88 -31.32 -18.71
CA VAL A 105 -18.16 -30.89 -18.13
C VAL A 105 -18.25 -29.36 -17.99
N ALA A 106 -17.13 -28.70 -17.66
CA ALA A 106 -17.07 -27.24 -17.57
C ALA A 106 -17.22 -26.59 -18.96
N ASP A 107 -16.57 -27.13 -19.99
CA ASP A 107 -16.66 -26.64 -21.36
C ASP A 107 -18.08 -26.82 -21.93
N LEU A 108 -18.71 -27.97 -21.68
CA LEU A 108 -20.10 -28.24 -22.07
C LEU A 108 -21.07 -27.26 -21.39
N PHE A 109 -20.87 -27.01 -20.10
CA PHE A 109 -21.68 -26.04 -19.35
C PHE A 109 -21.49 -24.62 -19.88
N LEU A 110 -20.25 -24.19 -20.10
CA LEU A 110 -19.95 -22.87 -20.66
C LEU A 110 -20.54 -22.71 -22.07
N HIS A 111 -20.53 -23.75 -22.88
CA HIS A 111 -21.15 -23.72 -24.21
C HIS A 111 -22.67 -23.54 -24.12
N GLN A 112 -23.35 -24.25 -23.21
CA GLN A 112 -24.78 -24.09 -22.98
C GLN A 112 -25.11 -22.72 -22.37
N LEU A 113 -24.27 -22.20 -21.49
CA LEU A 113 -24.40 -20.85 -20.93
C LEU A 113 -24.22 -19.78 -22.01
N GLN A 114 -23.28 -19.95 -22.94
CA GLN A 114 -23.10 -19.07 -24.10
C GLN A 114 -24.36 -19.04 -24.98
N GLN A 115 -24.93 -20.21 -25.29
CA GLN A 115 -26.19 -20.29 -26.04
C GLN A 115 -27.35 -19.57 -25.33
N LEU A 116 -27.42 -19.66 -24.00
CA LEU A 116 -28.43 -18.94 -23.22
C LEU A 116 -28.24 -17.41 -23.29
N VAL A 117 -27.02 -16.94 -23.05
CA VAL A 117 -26.68 -15.51 -23.05
C VAL A 117 -26.92 -14.87 -24.42
N GLU A 118 -26.79 -15.62 -25.51
CA GLU A 118 -27.10 -15.16 -26.87
C GLU A 118 -28.59 -14.88 -27.13
N LEU A 119 -29.49 -15.47 -26.33
CA LEU A 119 -30.93 -15.33 -26.48
C LEU A 119 -31.52 -14.12 -25.76
N VAL A 120 -30.68 -13.32 -25.08
CA VAL A 120 -31.11 -12.11 -24.40
C VAL A 120 -31.57 -11.04 -25.40
N SER A 121 -32.49 -10.18 -24.96
CA SER A 121 -32.86 -8.94 -25.64
C SER A 121 -32.60 -7.73 -24.74
N VAL A 122 -32.35 -6.57 -25.34
CA VAL A 122 -32.15 -5.32 -24.62
C VAL A 122 -32.92 -4.19 -25.29
N GLU A 123 -33.67 -3.46 -24.48
CA GLU A 123 -34.32 -2.21 -24.88
C GLU A 123 -33.70 -1.05 -24.12
N ALA A 124 -33.33 0.01 -24.85
CA ALA A 124 -32.77 1.23 -24.26
C ALA A 124 -33.85 2.32 -24.17
N PHE A 125 -33.94 3.02 -23.04
CA PHE A 125 -34.80 4.17 -22.84
C PHE A 125 -34.02 5.31 -22.19
N LEU A 126 -34.48 6.55 -22.36
CA LEU A 126 -33.83 7.71 -21.77
C LEU A 126 -34.51 8.08 -20.45
N ASP A 127 -33.73 8.20 -19.39
CA ASP A 127 -34.15 8.78 -18.12
C ASP A 127 -33.37 10.08 -17.87
N VAL A 128 -34.09 11.20 -17.74
CA VAL A 128 -33.52 12.55 -17.63
C VAL A 128 -32.71 12.74 -16.33
N GLY A 129 -32.94 11.92 -15.30
CA GLY A 129 -32.22 11.94 -14.03
C GLY A 129 -31.09 10.92 -13.92
N LEU A 130 -31.20 9.77 -14.58
CA LEU A 130 -30.31 8.61 -14.37
C LEU A 130 -29.46 8.21 -15.60
N GLY A 131 -29.73 8.76 -16.79
CA GLY A 131 -29.00 8.46 -18.02
C GLY A 131 -29.76 7.51 -18.96
N VAL A 132 -29.04 6.62 -19.65
CA VAL A 132 -29.65 5.63 -20.54
C VAL A 132 -30.01 4.39 -19.72
N GLY A 133 -31.31 4.15 -19.53
CA GLY A 133 -31.84 2.93 -18.93
C GLY A 133 -31.79 1.78 -19.93
N LEU A 134 -31.22 0.65 -19.52
CA LEU A 134 -31.14 -0.58 -20.32
C LEU A 134 -31.99 -1.65 -19.64
N ASN A 135 -33.04 -2.08 -20.32
CA ASN A 135 -33.90 -3.16 -19.89
C ASN A 135 -33.50 -4.45 -20.61
N TRP A 136 -32.76 -5.30 -19.91
CA TRP A 136 -32.38 -6.63 -20.36
C TRP A 136 -33.51 -7.60 -20.09
N SER A 137 -33.89 -8.42 -21.07
CA SER A 137 -34.91 -9.43 -20.88
C SER A 137 -34.66 -10.74 -21.61
N PHE A 138 -35.01 -11.83 -20.95
CA PHE A 138 -35.05 -13.17 -21.53
C PHE A 138 -36.49 -13.59 -21.81
N SER A 139 -36.69 -14.42 -22.83
CA SER A 139 -38.03 -14.90 -23.17
C SER A 139 -38.58 -15.88 -22.12
N ASP A 140 -39.90 -15.95 -21.97
CA ASP A 140 -40.57 -16.86 -21.03
C ASP A 140 -40.23 -18.34 -21.27
N GLN A 141 -39.80 -18.70 -22.49
CA GLN A 141 -39.36 -20.07 -22.82
C GLN A 141 -38.08 -20.49 -22.10
N GLN A 142 -37.28 -19.53 -21.61
CA GLN A 142 -36.02 -19.77 -20.91
C GLN A 142 -36.18 -19.66 -19.38
N ALA A 143 -37.39 -19.42 -18.88
CA ALA A 143 -37.64 -19.20 -17.46
C ALA A 143 -37.12 -20.33 -16.56
N THR A 144 -37.38 -21.58 -16.94
CA THR A 144 -36.92 -22.77 -16.23
C THR A 144 -35.40 -22.91 -16.22
N ILE A 145 -34.74 -22.55 -17.32
CA ILE A 145 -33.28 -22.62 -17.47
C ILE A 145 -32.61 -21.52 -16.63
N ILE A 146 -33.14 -20.30 -16.66
CA ILE A 146 -32.61 -19.15 -15.92
C ILE A 146 -32.78 -19.37 -14.41
N GLN A 147 -33.95 -19.86 -13.98
CA GLN A 147 -34.19 -20.20 -12.58
C GLN A 147 -33.22 -21.27 -12.08
N GLU A 148 -32.89 -22.26 -12.90
CA GLU A 148 -31.90 -23.28 -12.54
C GLU A 148 -30.50 -22.68 -12.34
N ILE A 149 -29.98 -21.92 -13.32
CA ILE A 149 -28.64 -21.32 -13.20
C ILE A 149 -28.56 -20.25 -12.13
N SER A 150 -29.70 -19.67 -11.75
CA SER A 150 -29.77 -18.69 -10.66
C SER A 150 -29.51 -19.27 -9.27
N THR A 151 -29.62 -20.60 -9.12
CA THR A 151 -29.21 -21.33 -7.91
C THR A 151 -27.69 -21.50 -7.81
N THR A 152 -26.96 -21.21 -8.88
CA THR A 152 -25.49 -21.18 -8.91
C THR A 152 -24.99 -19.76 -8.78
N ASN A 153 -23.77 -19.58 -8.26
CA ASN A 153 -23.14 -18.27 -8.04
C ASN A 153 -22.73 -17.56 -9.35
N ILE A 154 -23.66 -17.42 -10.29
CA ILE A 154 -23.48 -16.61 -11.49
C ILE A 154 -23.73 -15.15 -11.13
N ARG A 155 -22.81 -14.28 -11.56
CA ARG A 155 -22.94 -12.83 -11.47
C ARG A 155 -23.22 -12.27 -12.86
N TRP A 156 -24.19 -11.38 -12.96
CA TRP A 156 -24.57 -10.73 -14.22
C TRP A 156 -23.96 -9.33 -14.30
N MET A 157 -23.48 -8.97 -15.48
CA MET A 157 -22.94 -7.65 -15.78
C MET A 157 -23.36 -7.22 -17.18
N ALA A 158 -23.39 -5.92 -17.45
CA ALA A 158 -23.54 -5.40 -18.80
C ALA A 158 -22.28 -4.66 -19.25
N LEU A 159 -21.92 -4.83 -20.51
CA LEU A 159 -20.92 -4.03 -21.19
C LEU A 159 -21.59 -2.96 -22.03
N SER A 160 -21.01 -1.77 -22.03
CA SER A 160 -21.44 -0.66 -22.86
C SER A 160 -20.24 0.08 -23.44
N ARG A 161 -20.40 0.60 -24.65
CA ARG A 161 -19.47 1.57 -25.27
C ARG A 161 -20.19 2.39 -26.34
N ALA A 162 -19.70 3.58 -26.63
CA ALA A 162 -20.12 4.32 -27.83
C ALA A 162 -19.81 3.53 -29.11
N SER A 163 -20.73 3.55 -30.08
CA SER A 163 -20.48 2.87 -31.35
C SER A 163 -19.41 3.61 -32.18
N GLY A 164 -18.48 2.86 -32.78
CA GLY A 164 -17.45 3.41 -33.66
C GLY A 164 -16.24 4.06 -32.97
N THR A 165 -16.15 4.03 -31.63
CA THR A 165 -14.99 4.52 -30.87
C THR A 165 -14.00 3.38 -30.55
N SER A 166 -12.71 3.69 -30.40
CA SER A 166 -11.68 2.74 -29.94
C SER A 166 -11.62 2.62 -28.41
N THR A 167 -12.69 3.02 -27.71
CA THR A 167 -12.76 2.99 -26.25
C THR A 167 -12.99 1.57 -25.75
N GLY A 168 -12.45 1.25 -24.58
CA GLY A 168 -12.66 -0.04 -23.93
C GLY A 168 -14.12 -0.24 -23.52
N TRP A 169 -14.53 -1.50 -23.32
CA TRP A 169 -15.87 -1.81 -22.81
C TRP A 169 -16.00 -1.41 -21.34
N ARG A 170 -17.07 -0.69 -21.02
CA ARG A 170 -17.43 -0.35 -19.64
C ARG A 170 -18.25 -1.46 -19.01
N TRP A 171 -17.79 -1.98 -17.88
CA TRP A 171 -18.46 -3.02 -17.11
C TRP A 171 -19.40 -2.41 -16.06
N THR A 172 -20.68 -2.77 -16.11
CA THR A 172 -21.70 -2.33 -15.15
C THR A 172 -22.27 -3.56 -14.44
N PRO A 173 -22.03 -3.73 -13.13
CA PRO A 173 -22.54 -4.88 -12.39
C PRO A 173 -24.06 -4.78 -12.21
N MET A 174 -24.75 -5.91 -12.28
CA MET A 174 -26.17 -6.02 -11.92
C MET A 174 -26.32 -6.41 -10.45
N GLU A 175 -27.52 -6.25 -9.88
CA GLU A 175 -27.79 -6.65 -8.51
C GLU A 175 -27.60 -8.16 -8.31
N GLU A 176 -27.17 -8.57 -7.11
CA GLU A 176 -26.88 -9.98 -6.84
C GLU A 176 -28.13 -10.88 -6.97
N LYS A 177 -29.33 -10.31 -6.87
CA LYS A 177 -30.61 -11.02 -7.03
C LYS A 177 -31.14 -11.02 -8.46
N THR A 178 -30.48 -10.34 -9.40
CA THR A 178 -30.94 -10.23 -10.77
C THR A 178 -31.06 -11.63 -11.41
N PHE A 179 -32.25 -11.90 -11.98
CA PHE A 179 -32.64 -13.20 -12.53
C PHE A 179 -32.70 -14.36 -11.50
N ARG A 180 -32.67 -14.11 -10.18
CA ARG A 180 -32.67 -15.15 -9.12
C ARG A 180 -34.01 -15.46 -8.46
N GLU A 181 -35.03 -14.63 -8.63
CA GLU A 181 -36.31 -14.85 -7.93
C GLU A 181 -37.25 -15.80 -8.70
N PRO A 182 -37.69 -16.92 -8.11
CA PRO A 182 -38.64 -17.83 -8.75
C PRO A 182 -39.97 -17.09 -8.90
N ASN A 183 -40.36 -16.88 -10.16
CA ASN A 183 -41.62 -16.31 -10.66
C ASN A 183 -41.72 -14.79 -10.89
N VAL A 184 -40.66 -13.97 -10.85
CA VAL A 184 -40.87 -12.50 -11.02
C VAL A 184 -39.88 -11.75 -11.93
N GLN A 185 -38.63 -12.18 -12.14
CA GLN A 185 -37.68 -11.33 -12.88
C GLN A 185 -36.90 -12.06 -13.98
N LEU A 186 -37.50 -12.13 -15.17
CA LEU A 186 -36.77 -12.30 -16.44
C LEU A 186 -36.27 -10.98 -17.02
N HIS A 187 -36.43 -9.89 -16.26
CA HIS A 187 -36.09 -8.54 -16.65
C HIS A 187 -35.08 -7.96 -15.66
N ALA A 188 -34.12 -7.19 -16.17
CA ALA A 188 -33.14 -6.47 -15.38
C ALA A 188 -32.95 -5.07 -15.96
N THR A 189 -33.18 -4.06 -15.15
CA THR A 189 -32.94 -2.67 -15.56
C THR A 189 -31.67 -2.15 -14.91
N ILE A 190 -30.77 -1.61 -15.72
CA ILE A 190 -29.58 -0.90 -15.28
C ILE A 190 -29.50 0.47 -15.95
N PHE A 191 -28.72 1.37 -15.38
CA PHE A 191 -28.50 2.70 -15.96
C PHE A 191 -27.04 2.89 -16.34
N VAL A 192 -26.83 3.38 -17.55
CA VAL A 192 -25.50 3.70 -18.09
C VAL A 192 -25.43 5.22 -18.34
N PRO A 193 -24.31 5.89 -18.01
CA PRO A 193 -24.18 7.32 -18.22
C PRO A 193 -24.34 7.69 -19.70
N MET A 194 -24.97 8.84 -19.95
CA MET A 194 -25.17 9.35 -21.29
C MET A 194 -23.84 9.90 -21.84
N GLU A 195 -23.22 9.14 -22.75
CA GLU A 195 -22.13 9.65 -23.60
C GLU A 195 -22.75 10.45 -24.77
N GLN A 196 -22.03 11.43 -25.34
CA GLN A 196 -22.56 12.39 -26.35
C GLN A 196 -22.92 11.76 -27.71
N HIS A 197 -23.03 10.44 -27.80
CA HIS A 197 -23.22 9.70 -29.04
C HIS A 197 -24.67 9.20 -29.16
N SER A 198 -25.19 9.21 -30.39
CA SER A 198 -26.54 8.72 -30.72
C SER A 198 -26.67 7.20 -30.61
N ASP A 199 -25.56 6.47 -30.78
CA ASP A 199 -25.55 5.03 -30.92
C ASP A 199 -24.62 4.37 -29.88
N ILE A 200 -25.16 3.38 -29.18
CA ILE A 200 -24.47 2.66 -28.10
C ILE A 200 -24.43 1.17 -28.46
N GLU A 201 -23.26 0.56 -28.28
CA GLU A 201 -23.08 -0.89 -28.34
C GLU A 201 -23.16 -1.50 -26.94
N LEU A 202 -23.93 -2.58 -26.82
CA LEU A 202 -24.27 -3.22 -25.54
C LEU A 202 -24.03 -4.73 -25.60
N GLN A 203 -23.55 -5.32 -24.50
CA GLN A 203 -23.45 -6.78 -24.34
C GLN A 203 -23.84 -7.20 -22.92
N LEU A 204 -24.46 -8.37 -22.77
CA LEU A 204 -24.67 -9.01 -21.48
C LEU A 204 -23.51 -9.96 -21.17
N VAL A 205 -23.09 -10.02 -19.91
CA VAL A 205 -22.05 -10.92 -19.42
C VAL A 205 -22.58 -11.76 -18.27
N ALA A 206 -22.36 -13.07 -18.35
CA ALA A 206 -22.50 -14.01 -17.24
C ALA A 206 -21.11 -14.41 -16.74
N LEU A 207 -20.85 -14.21 -15.45
CA LEU A 207 -19.61 -14.61 -14.79
C LEU A 207 -19.84 -15.88 -13.98
N TRP A 208 -19.13 -16.95 -14.35
CA TRP A 208 -19.13 -18.24 -13.65
C TRP A 208 -17.70 -18.64 -13.29
N ARG A 209 -17.39 -18.77 -11.98
CA ARG A 209 -16.06 -19.11 -11.46
C ARG A 209 -14.91 -18.28 -12.10
N GLU A 210 -15.13 -16.97 -12.23
CA GLU A 210 -14.22 -15.99 -12.88
C GLU A 210 -14.05 -16.14 -14.41
N ILE A 211 -14.84 -17.00 -15.05
CA ILE A 211 -14.94 -17.09 -16.52
C ILE A 211 -16.11 -16.21 -17.00
N ALA A 212 -15.84 -15.31 -17.94
CA ALA A 212 -16.83 -14.40 -18.52
C ALA A 212 -17.38 -14.96 -19.84
N VAL A 213 -18.69 -15.11 -19.91
CA VAL A 213 -19.45 -15.50 -21.11
C VAL A 213 -20.22 -14.28 -21.59
N VAL A 214 -20.04 -13.88 -22.85
CA VAL A 214 -20.49 -12.57 -23.36
C VAL A 214 -21.47 -12.76 -24.52
N SER A 215 -22.54 -11.96 -24.55
CA SER A 215 -23.51 -11.97 -25.64
C SER A 215 -22.95 -11.36 -26.93
N ARG A 216 -23.67 -11.56 -28.04
CA ARG A 216 -23.49 -10.72 -29.24
C ARG A 216 -23.67 -9.23 -28.90
N PRO A 217 -23.01 -8.32 -29.63
CA PRO A 217 -23.22 -6.88 -29.47
C PRO A 217 -24.61 -6.46 -29.99
N PHE A 218 -25.31 -5.66 -29.20
CA PHE A 218 -26.56 -4.99 -29.56
C PHE A 218 -26.26 -3.52 -29.85
N LEU A 219 -26.66 -3.04 -31.03
CA LEU A 219 -26.58 -1.62 -31.37
C LEU A 219 -27.93 -0.97 -31.07
N GLN A 220 -27.95 0.04 -30.21
CA GLN A 220 -29.15 0.79 -29.86
C GLN A 220 -28.95 2.28 -30.17
N THR A 221 -29.92 2.87 -30.88
CA THR A 221 -29.96 4.30 -31.19
C THR A 221 -30.86 5.00 -30.18
N VAL A 222 -30.30 5.88 -29.35
CA VAL A 222 -31.04 6.64 -28.34
C VAL A 222 -31.39 8.01 -28.90
N LEU A 223 -32.68 8.25 -29.17
CA LEU A 223 -33.17 9.54 -29.66
C LEU A 223 -33.12 10.59 -28.54
N LEU A 224 -32.17 11.52 -28.64
CA LEU A 224 -32.08 12.67 -27.74
C LEU A 224 -33.25 13.65 -28.00
N PRO A 225 -33.95 14.15 -26.97
CA PRO A 225 -34.98 15.17 -27.13
C PRO A 225 -34.36 16.47 -27.67
N LEU A 226 -34.72 16.86 -28.89
CA LEU A 226 -34.37 18.17 -29.44
C LEU A 226 -35.03 19.27 -28.59
N GLY A 227 -34.23 20.01 -27.82
CA GLY A 227 -34.65 21.29 -27.23
C GLY A 227 -34.62 21.43 -25.70
N ALA A 228 -33.95 20.56 -24.95
CA ALA A 228 -33.66 20.87 -23.54
C ALA A 228 -32.47 21.86 -23.48
N PRO A 229 -32.57 22.98 -22.73
CA PRO A 229 -31.43 23.87 -22.53
C PRO A 229 -30.28 23.08 -21.91
N ALA A 230 -29.05 23.41 -22.28
CA ALA A 230 -27.83 22.85 -21.72
C ALA A 230 -27.68 23.21 -20.23
N SER A 231 -28.57 22.70 -19.37
CA SER A 231 -28.22 22.45 -17.99
C SER A 231 -27.24 21.30 -18.04
N THR A 232 -25.99 21.62 -17.73
CA THR A 232 -24.88 20.71 -17.41
C THR A 232 -25.44 19.38 -16.91
N PRO A 233 -25.09 18.23 -17.52
CA PRO A 233 -25.50 16.95 -16.97
C PRO A 233 -25.06 16.94 -15.51
N SER A 234 -26.00 16.73 -14.60
CA SER A 234 -25.73 16.57 -13.17
C SER A 234 -24.79 15.38 -13.01
N ARG A 235 -23.47 15.59 -13.14
CA ARG A 235 -22.47 14.58 -12.80
C ARG A 235 -22.78 14.17 -11.37
N ARG A 236 -23.18 12.91 -11.20
CA ARG A 236 -23.45 12.32 -9.88
C ARG A 236 -22.26 12.66 -8.99
N ARG A 237 -22.45 13.54 -8.01
CA ARG A 237 -21.45 13.82 -6.98
C ARG A 237 -21.33 12.52 -6.19
N LEU A 238 -20.19 11.87 -6.31
CA LEU A 238 -19.94 10.63 -5.58
C LEU A 238 -19.50 11.04 -4.19
N LYS A 239 -20.22 10.56 -3.17
CA LYS A 239 -19.85 10.78 -1.79
C LYS A 239 -18.46 10.17 -1.56
N PRO A 240 -17.48 10.97 -1.11
CA PRO A 240 -16.17 10.42 -0.77
C PRO A 240 -16.30 9.39 0.36
N THR A 241 -15.49 8.34 0.31
CA THR A 241 -15.39 7.30 1.33
C THR A 241 -13.95 7.15 1.80
N VAL A 242 -13.77 6.52 2.96
CA VAL A 242 -12.45 6.21 3.53
C VAL A 242 -12.16 4.74 3.29
N ASP A 243 -10.91 4.41 2.98
CA ASP A 243 -10.51 3.01 2.85
C ASP A 243 -10.46 2.29 4.21
N ILE A 244 -10.51 0.95 4.18
CA ILE A 244 -10.53 0.07 5.36
C ILE A 244 -9.19 0.17 6.10
N GLY A 245 -9.06 1.16 6.98
CA GLY A 245 -7.82 1.44 7.73
C GLY A 245 -7.78 2.80 8.43
N GLY A 246 -8.79 3.66 8.23
CA GLY A 246 -8.77 5.04 8.74
C GLY A 246 -7.82 5.86 7.88
N GLY A 247 -8.36 6.59 6.90
CA GLY A 247 -7.61 7.39 5.94
C GLY A 247 -7.02 8.65 6.54
N GLN A 248 -6.39 8.56 7.72
CA GLN A 248 -5.73 9.67 8.37
C GLN A 248 -4.46 9.24 9.09
N LEU A 249 -3.45 10.11 9.09
CA LEU A 249 -2.19 9.91 9.82
C LEU A 249 -1.63 11.26 10.24
N GLN A 250 -1.26 11.40 11.51
CA GLN A 250 -0.54 12.56 12.00
C GLN A 250 0.93 12.46 11.53
N LEU A 251 1.41 13.47 10.79
CA LEU A 251 2.80 13.52 10.30
C LEU A 251 3.63 14.61 10.98
N ALA A 252 2.99 15.49 11.75
CA ALA A 252 3.65 16.54 12.52
C ALA A 252 2.88 16.78 13.83
N LEU A 253 3.51 17.42 14.81
CA LEU A 253 2.85 17.76 16.09
C LEU A 253 1.56 18.57 15.88
N ASN A 254 1.56 19.48 14.90
CA ASN A 254 0.45 20.34 14.53
C ASN A 254 -0.05 20.08 13.10
N GLY A 255 0.03 18.84 12.62
CA GLY A 255 -0.42 18.52 11.28
C GLY A 255 -0.74 17.06 11.02
N PHE A 256 -1.75 16.82 10.19
CA PHE A 256 -2.22 15.50 9.81
C PHE A 256 -2.53 15.40 8.32
N VAL A 257 -2.38 14.21 7.77
CA VAL A 257 -2.83 13.84 6.43
C VAL A 257 -4.19 13.19 6.52
N ALA A 258 -5.07 13.52 5.57
CA ALA A 258 -6.29 12.78 5.31
C ALA A 258 -6.31 12.30 3.86
N CYS A 259 -6.79 11.08 3.65
CA CYS A 259 -6.93 10.41 2.37
C CYS A 259 -8.34 9.84 2.25
N TRP A 260 -8.92 9.97 1.06
CA TRP A 260 -10.26 9.50 0.72
C TRP A 260 -10.25 8.88 -0.67
N ARG A 261 -11.31 8.17 -1.00
CA ARG A 261 -11.57 7.65 -2.34
C ARG A 261 -13.00 8.03 -2.72
N THR A 262 -13.30 8.02 -4.00
CA THR A 262 -14.69 8.03 -4.48
C THR A 262 -14.95 6.63 -5.01
N GLU A 263 -15.91 5.91 -4.45
CA GLU A 263 -16.33 4.63 -5.03
C GLU A 263 -16.80 4.89 -6.46
N GLU A 264 -16.28 4.12 -7.41
CA GLU A 264 -16.68 4.13 -8.83
C GLU A 264 -16.04 5.20 -9.75
N ARG A 265 -14.70 5.20 -9.83
CA ARG A 265 -13.98 5.53 -11.08
C ARG A 265 -12.83 4.56 -11.30
N VAL A 266 -13.18 3.32 -11.64
CA VAL A 266 -12.23 2.38 -12.23
C VAL A 266 -12.25 2.67 -13.74
N THR A 267 -11.07 2.99 -14.27
CA THR A 267 -10.74 3.15 -15.70
C THR A 267 -11.33 4.35 -16.46
N ASP A 268 -10.93 5.57 -16.10
CA ASP A 268 -10.64 6.58 -17.13
C ASP A 268 -9.44 7.43 -16.75
N VAL A 269 -8.46 7.44 -17.65
CA VAL A 269 -7.27 8.27 -17.59
C VAL A 269 -7.68 9.67 -18.07
N HIS A 270 -7.48 10.69 -17.22
CA HIS A 270 -7.51 12.14 -17.49
C HIS A 270 -8.64 13.04 -16.95
N GLU A 271 -9.54 12.57 -16.08
CA GLU A 271 -10.52 13.48 -15.45
C GLU A 271 -10.40 13.54 -13.91
N THR A 272 -9.54 14.43 -13.41
CA THR A 272 -9.38 14.65 -11.96
C THR A 272 -10.60 15.42 -11.42
N SER A 273 -11.46 14.76 -10.64
CA SER A 273 -12.47 15.46 -9.81
C SER A 273 -11.76 16.48 -8.91
N GLN A 274 -12.35 17.66 -8.76
CA GLN A 274 -11.94 18.61 -7.75
C GLN A 274 -12.73 18.34 -6.46
N PHE A 275 -12.04 18.34 -5.33
CA PHE A 275 -12.58 18.14 -4.00
C PHE A 275 -12.52 19.45 -3.22
N ARG A 276 -13.58 19.77 -2.49
CA ARG A 276 -13.62 20.86 -1.53
C ARG A 276 -13.42 20.33 -0.12
N LEU A 277 -12.43 20.86 0.56
CA LEU A 277 -12.02 20.51 1.93
C LEU A 277 -12.40 21.65 2.86
N ARG A 278 -13.15 21.38 3.92
CA ARG A 278 -13.48 22.36 4.98
C ARG A 278 -13.05 21.82 6.32
N LEU A 279 -12.15 22.54 6.99
CA LEU A 279 -11.62 22.14 8.29
C LEU A 279 -12.20 23.02 9.40
N PHE A 280 -12.68 22.37 10.46
CA PHE A 280 -13.21 23.00 11.67
C PHE A 280 -12.42 22.49 12.87
N ALA A 281 -12.16 23.34 13.86
CA ALA A 281 -11.64 22.94 15.16
C ALA A 281 -12.80 22.78 16.15
N VAL A 282 -12.80 21.70 16.91
CA VAL A 282 -13.84 21.39 17.91
C VAL A 282 -13.43 22.02 19.24
N VAL A 283 -14.28 22.90 19.77
CA VAL A 283 -14.12 23.53 21.09
C VAL A 283 -14.84 22.68 22.15
N GLU A 284 -14.50 22.84 23.43
CA GLU A 284 -15.05 22.06 24.56
C GLU A 284 -16.58 22.03 24.62
N ASP A 285 -17.26 23.08 24.15
CA ASP A 285 -18.72 23.17 24.06
C ASP A 285 -19.33 22.32 22.92
N GLY A 286 -18.51 21.59 22.16
CA GLY A 286 -18.90 20.78 21.00
C GLY A 286 -19.20 21.60 19.74
N SER A 287 -19.06 22.93 19.78
CA SER A 287 -19.19 23.80 18.60
C SER A 287 -17.91 23.79 17.77
N GLY A 288 -18.04 23.64 16.44
CA GLY A 288 -16.93 23.73 15.50
C GLY A 288 -16.61 25.18 15.11
N THR A 289 -15.37 25.62 15.32
CA THR A 289 -14.84 26.88 14.79
C THR A 289 -14.21 26.64 13.42
N PHE A 290 -14.62 27.40 12.39
CA PHE A 290 -14.05 27.25 11.05
C PHE A 290 -12.58 27.68 11.02
N ILE A 291 -11.72 26.85 10.46
CA ILE A 291 -10.28 27.13 10.32
C ILE A 291 -9.96 27.55 8.88
N ARG A 292 -10.23 26.69 7.90
CA ARG A 292 -9.92 26.95 6.49
C ARG A 292 -10.72 26.10 5.51
N SER A 293 -10.85 26.59 4.28
CA SER A 293 -11.40 25.85 3.14
C SER A 293 -10.41 25.84 1.99
N GLN A 294 -10.25 24.70 1.32
CA GLN A 294 -9.31 24.52 0.20
C GLN A 294 -9.90 23.61 -0.87
N PHE A 295 -9.42 23.74 -2.10
CA PHE A 295 -9.75 22.83 -3.20
C PHE A 295 -8.52 22.01 -3.56
N THR A 296 -8.71 20.73 -3.85
CA THR A 296 -7.65 19.84 -4.34
C THR A 296 -8.17 18.92 -5.43
N ASN A 297 -7.31 18.51 -6.36
CA ASN A 297 -7.62 17.49 -7.37
C ASN A 297 -7.09 16.11 -6.97
N THR A 298 -6.52 15.99 -5.77
CA THR A 298 -5.90 14.78 -5.24
C THR A 298 -6.79 14.11 -4.20
N THR A 299 -6.57 12.82 -4.00
CA THR A 299 -7.30 11.98 -3.02
C THR A 299 -6.67 11.98 -1.63
N CYS A 300 -5.51 12.62 -1.47
CA CYS A 300 -4.82 12.81 -0.20
C CYS A 300 -4.40 14.27 -0.05
N HIS A 301 -4.49 14.81 1.17
CA HIS A 301 -4.10 16.17 1.48
C HIS A 301 -3.45 16.29 2.87
N PHE A 302 -2.34 17.02 2.96
CA PHE A 302 -1.64 17.28 4.21
C PHE A 302 -2.04 18.62 4.82
N PHE A 303 -2.65 18.58 5.99
CA PHE A 303 -2.98 19.77 6.76
C PHE A 303 -1.83 20.16 7.69
N ARG A 304 -1.03 21.15 7.27
CA ARG A 304 0.10 21.70 8.04
C ARG A 304 -0.29 22.95 8.85
N ASN A 305 0.53 23.26 9.87
CA ASN A 305 0.49 24.48 10.69
C ASN A 305 -0.89 24.73 11.33
N LEU A 306 -1.45 23.70 11.96
CA LEU A 306 -2.70 23.83 12.67
C LEU A 306 -2.49 24.59 13.99
N PRO A 307 -3.48 25.35 14.49
CA PRO A 307 -3.32 26.09 15.73
C PRO A 307 -3.18 25.14 16.94
N ASP A 308 -2.12 25.29 17.72
CA ASP A 308 -1.77 24.41 18.84
C ASP A 308 -2.81 24.38 19.98
N GLN A 309 -3.65 25.41 20.05
CA GLN A 309 -4.73 25.52 21.04
C GLN A 309 -5.85 24.49 20.84
N TYR A 310 -5.97 23.89 19.66
CA TYR A 310 -7.02 22.92 19.34
C TYR A 310 -6.44 21.51 19.20
N LYS A 311 -7.07 20.52 19.85
CA LYS A 311 -6.65 19.11 19.80
C LYS A 311 -7.57 18.24 18.94
N GLN A 312 -8.79 18.70 18.69
CA GLN A 312 -9.81 17.98 17.95
C GLN A 312 -10.24 18.80 16.75
N PHE A 313 -10.35 18.15 15.60
CA PHE A 313 -10.74 18.74 14.33
C PHE A 313 -11.81 17.91 13.65
N GLN A 314 -12.66 18.59 12.88
CA GLN A 314 -13.63 18.00 11.97
C GLN A 314 -13.29 18.42 10.54
N LEU A 315 -13.06 17.44 9.68
CA LEU A 315 -12.77 17.66 8.26
C LEU A 315 -13.98 17.20 7.44
N ALA A 316 -14.58 18.11 6.69
CA ALA A 316 -15.62 17.81 5.70
C ALA A 316 -15.05 17.83 4.28
N ILE A 317 -15.36 16.81 3.50
CA ILE A 317 -14.84 16.58 2.14
C ILE A 317 -16.03 16.40 1.19
N ALA A 318 -16.07 17.19 0.11
CA ALA A 318 -17.09 17.11 -0.94
C ALA A 318 -16.44 16.95 -2.31
N ASP A 319 -16.95 16.07 -3.18
CA ASP A 319 -16.64 16.11 -4.62
C ASP A 319 -17.44 17.24 -5.27
N VAL A 320 -16.75 18.21 -5.87
CA VAL A 320 -17.37 19.35 -6.55
C VAL A 320 -17.37 19.21 -8.08
N GLY A 321 -16.83 18.12 -8.63
CA GLY A 321 -16.77 17.87 -10.07
C GLY A 321 -15.65 18.66 -10.77
N ILE A 322 -15.72 18.77 -12.11
CA ILE A 322 -14.74 19.49 -12.93
C ILE A 322 -15.29 20.88 -13.28
N GLY A 323 -14.55 21.94 -12.94
CA GLY A 323 -14.68 23.23 -13.62
C GLY A 323 -15.87 24.11 -13.25
N THR A 324 -16.50 23.98 -12.07
CA THR A 324 -17.30 25.10 -11.57
C THR A 324 -16.35 26.20 -11.12
N ASP A 325 -16.45 27.40 -11.70
CA ASP A 325 -15.86 28.61 -11.14
C ASP A 325 -16.06 28.61 -9.62
N PRO A 326 -15.05 29.01 -8.82
CA PRO A 326 -15.20 29.07 -7.37
C PRO A 326 -16.38 29.98 -7.07
N ALA A 327 -17.52 29.38 -6.72
CA ALA A 327 -18.69 30.15 -6.31
C ALA A 327 -18.22 31.10 -5.20
N PRO A 328 -18.52 32.40 -5.29
CA PRO A 328 -18.08 33.36 -4.30
C PRO A 328 -18.49 32.85 -2.92
N MET A 329 -17.55 32.92 -1.97
CA MET A 329 -17.77 32.53 -0.58
C MET A 329 -19.17 32.99 -0.13
N PRO A 330 -20.01 32.12 0.46
CA PRO A 330 -21.19 32.61 1.14
C PRO A 330 -20.70 33.57 2.22
N THR A 331 -20.99 34.85 2.05
CA THR A 331 -20.87 35.85 3.11
C THR A 331 -21.68 35.35 4.28
N MET A 332 -21.03 35.13 5.42
CA MET A 332 -21.70 34.72 6.64
C MET A 332 -22.74 35.78 7.02
N SER A 333 -24.01 35.51 6.71
CA SER A 333 -25.10 36.12 7.46
C SER A 333 -25.10 35.47 8.84
N SER A 334 -24.85 36.27 9.85
CA SER A 334 -25.08 35.94 11.25
C SER A 334 -26.56 35.56 11.45
N SER A 335 -26.88 34.28 11.36
CA SER A 335 -28.14 33.74 11.89
C SER A 335 -27.83 32.96 13.15
N THR A 336 -27.88 33.68 14.27
CA THR A 336 -28.14 33.12 15.60
C THR A 336 -29.49 32.42 15.57
N GLU A 337 -29.51 31.11 15.32
CA GLU A 337 -30.58 30.21 15.76
C GLU A 337 -30.15 28.73 15.60
N GLY A 338 -30.03 28.04 16.75
CA GLY A 338 -30.39 26.63 16.94
C GLY A 338 -29.77 25.54 16.06
N THR A 339 -28.66 24.96 16.52
CA THR A 339 -28.33 23.51 16.51
C THR A 339 -28.73 22.61 15.31
N LYS A 340 -27.69 22.00 14.71
CA LYS A 340 -27.67 20.70 14.00
C LYS A 340 -28.18 20.62 12.54
N LYS A 341 -27.50 21.30 11.61
CA LYS A 341 -27.15 20.72 10.29
C LYS A 341 -26.01 21.53 9.65
N ALA A 342 -24.77 21.34 10.12
CA ALA A 342 -23.59 22.06 9.59
C ALA A 342 -22.94 21.38 8.37
N PHE A 343 -23.28 20.12 8.13
CA PHE A 343 -22.70 19.28 7.08
C PHE A 343 -23.78 18.83 6.11
N ASP A 344 -23.43 18.81 4.83
CA ASP A 344 -24.32 18.33 3.77
C ASP A 344 -24.32 16.80 3.77
N ASP A 345 -25.43 16.17 3.37
CA ASP A 345 -25.57 14.70 3.41
C ASP A 345 -24.60 14.00 2.43
N ASP A 346 -24.12 14.74 1.42
CA ASP A 346 -23.14 14.32 0.40
C ASP A 346 -21.67 14.47 0.84
N GLU A 347 -21.40 15.04 2.02
CA GLU A 347 -20.04 15.25 2.53
C GLU A 347 -19.54 14.06 3.37
N LEU A 348 -18.26 13.72 3.19
CA LEU A 348 -17.53 12.85 4.10
C LEU A 348 -17.01 13.68 5.26
N VAL A 349 -17.40 13.34 6.49
CA VAL A 349 -16.94 14.02 7.71
C VAL A 349 -16.02 13.10 8.51
N LEU A 350 -14.79 13.57 8.75
CA LEU A 350 -13.77 12.88 9.54
C LEU A 350 -13.54 13.60 10.85
N ASN A 351 -13.56 12.86 11.96
CA ASN A 351 -13.20 13.35 13.29
C ASN A 351 -11.74 13.01 13.57
N ILE A 352 -10.94 14.03 13.86
CA ILE A 352 -9.49 13.95 13.90
C ILE A 352 -9.04 14.43 15.27
N THR A 353 -8.31 13.58 15.99
CA THR A 353 -7.73 13.93 17.28
C THR A 353 -6.22 13.87 17.16
N LEU A 354 -5.55 14.99 17.39
CA LEU A 354 -4.09 15.03 17.40
C LEU A 354 -3.58 14.46 18.72
N GLN A 355 -2.67 13.50 18.63
CA GLN A 355 -1.99 12.94 19.79
C GLN A 355 -0.96 13.95 20.29
N GLN A 356 -0.93 14.12 21.61
CA GLN A 356 0.14 14.86 22.27
C GLN A 356 1.26 13.89 22.64
N VAL A 357 2.49 14.26 22.29
CA VAL A 357 3.67 13.55 22.78
C VAL A 357 3.88 13.98 24.23
N HIS A 358 3.50 13.13 25.18
CA HIS A 358 3.95 13.23 26.57
C HIS A 358 5.22 12.37 26.70
N ASP A 359 6.36 13.02 26.86
CA ASP A 359 7.64 12.41 27.23
C ASP A 359 8.07 11.17 26.41
N VAL A 360 8.32 11.36 25.11
CA VAL A 360 9.58 10.83 24.59
C VAL A 360 10.55 11.95 24.83
N ALA A 361 11.55 11.72 25.70
CA ALA A 361 12.57 12.68 26.07
C ALA A 361 12.79 13.67 24.92
N ALA A 362 12.50 14.94 25.18
CA ALA A 362 13.13 16.01 24.44
C ALA A 362 14.62 15.68 24.48
N HIS A 363 15.12 15.02 23.44
CA HIS A 363 16.53 15.05 23.13
C HIS A 363 16.74 16.52 22.79
N ASP A 364 17.21 17.22 23.83
CA ASP A 364 17.53 18.62 23.93
C ASP A 364 16.88 19.51 22.88
N THR A 365 15.99 20.38 23.34
CA THR A 365 15.53 21.59 22.65
C THR A 365 16.65 22.62 22.42
N THR A 366 17.87 22.18 22.17
CA THR A 366 18.85 22.90 21.37
C THR A 366 18.83 22.25 19.99
N PRO A 367 18.54 22.96 18.89
CA PRO A 367 18.78 22.38 17.57
C PRO A 367 20.22 21.88 17.56
N SER A 368 20.41 20.55 17.51
CA SER A 368 21.75 19.99 17.37
C SER A 368 22.31 20.59 16.09
N ALA A 369 23.36 21.40 16.24
CA ALA A 369 23.93 22.15 15.15
C ALA A 369 24.31 21.19 14.04
N ILE A 370 23.76 21.38 12.85
CA ILE A 370 24.22 20.63 11.69
C ILE A 370 25.70 20.92 11.44
N VAL A 371 26.45 19.88 11.13
CA VAL A 371 27.89 19.99 10.86
C VAL A 371 28.12 19.67 9.39
N LEU A 372 28.72 20.60 8.66
CA LEU A 372 29.13 20.35 7.28
C LEU A 372 30.50 19.71 7.28
N VAL A 373 30.57 18.49 6.74
CA VAL A 373 31.80 17.74 6.52
C VAL A 373 32.02 17.60 5.03
N PHE A 374 33.23 17.86 4.55
CA PHE A 374 33.56 17.73 3.13
C PHE A 374 34.92 17.07 2.92
N SER A 375 35.15 16.60 1.69
CA SER A 375 36.37 15.90 1.29
C SER A 375 36.99 16.51 0.04
N ASP A 376 38.31 16.54 0.01
CA ASP A 376 39.14 16.78 -1.18
C ASP A 376 39.42 15.50 -1.99
N GLY A 377 38.92 14.36 -1.52
CA GLY A 377 39.16 13.02 -2.06
C GLY A 377 40.20 12.21 -1.30
N ILE A 378 40.92 12.78 -0.33
CA ILE A 378 41.93 12.08 0.48
C ILE A 378 41.68 12.30 1.98
N SER A 379 41.34 13.53 2.34
CA SER A 379 41.11 13.98 3.71
C SER A 379 39.63 14.33 3.93
N LEU A 380 39.23 14.38 5.20
CA LEU A 380 37.94 14.92 5.63
C LEU A 380 38.18 16.20 6.43
N TYR A 381 37.32 17.18 6.19
CA TYR A 381 37.36 18.49 6.82
C TYR A 381 35.99 18.83 7.41
N VAL A 382 36.00 19.48 8.57
CA VAL A 382 34.82 20.04 9.20
C VAL A 382 34.84 21.55 9.04
N LEU A 383 33.69 22.10 8.62
CA LEU A 383 33.50 23.54 8.54
C LEU A 383 33.04 24.09 9.90
N ASP A 384 33.78 25.05 10.45
CA ASP A 384 33.53 25.63 11.77
C ASP A 384 32.16 26.34 11.86
N LYS A 385 31.80 27.08 10.81
CA LYS A 385 30.53 27.80 10.70
C LYS A 385 29.96 27.64 9.30
N LEU A 386 28.69 27.27 9.21
CA LEU A 386 28.00 27.04 7.93
C LEU A 386 27.97 28.27 7.01
N ASP A 387 27.96 29.47 7.57
CA ASP A 387 27.91 30.73 6.82
C ASP A 387 29.29 31.36 6.60
N ASP A 388 30.38 30.67 6.95
CA ASP A 388 31.73 31.14 6.65
C ASP A 388 32.13 30.80 5.21
N PHE A 389 31.62 31.60 4.27
CA PHE A 389 31.90 31.44 2.84
C PHE A 389 33.33 31.83 2.43
N VAL A 390 33.98 32.73 3.17
CA VAL A 390 35.33 33.20 2.84
C VAL A 390 36.40 32.29 3.46
N MET A 391 36.02 31.38 4.37
CA MET A 391 36.91 30.45 5.09
C MET A 391 38.20 31.16 5.51
N LEU A 392 38.06 32.16 6.38
CA LEU A 392 39.19 32.96 6.86
C LEU A 392 40.23 32.12 7.64
N THR A 393 39.81 30.96 8.14
CA THR A 393 40.63 29.95 8.81
C THR A 393 40.60 28.63 8.03
N GLU A 394 41.72 27.90 8.01
CA GLU A 394 41.74 26.57 7.39
C GLU A 394 40.76 25.62 8.11
N PRO A 395 39.91 24.91 7.36
CA PRO A 395 38.97 23.93 7.91
C PRO A 395 39.68 22.86 8.73
N SER A 396 39.07 22.46 9.85
CA SER A 396 39.68 21.48 10.75
C SER A 396 39.66 20.08 10.15
N LYS A 397 40.84 19.46 10.04
CA LYS A 397 41.02 18.14 9.42
C LYS A 397 40.75 17.01 10.43
N ILE A 398 39.96 16.02 10.02
CA ILE A 398 39.75 14.79 10.77
C ILE A 398 40.89 13.81 10.44
N ALA A 399 41.63 13.37 11.46
CA ALA A 399 42.71 12.41 11.30
C ALA A 399 42.18 10.96 11.27
N PHE A 400 42.38 10.27 10.16
CA PHE A 400 42.14 8.82 10.02
C PHE A 400 43.05 8.26 8.90
N ALA A 401 43.24 6.93 8.87
CA ALA A 401 44.15 6.28 7.94
C ALA A 401 43.41 5.62 6.76
N LEU A 402 43.81 5.97 5.54
CA LEU A 402 43.48 5.28 4.29
C LEU A 402 44.76 4.77 3.62
N ASN A 403 44.65 3.78 2.74
CA ASN A 403 45.78 3.36 1.92
C ASN A 403 46.09 4.44 0.86
N SER A 404 47.35 4.61 0.49
CA SER A 404 47.80 5.67 -0.43
C SER A 404 47.20 5.63 -1.83
N SER A 405 46.63 4.49 -2.26
CA SER A 405 45.97 4.32 -3.56
C SER A 405 44.45 4.56 -3.52
N GLN A 406 43.87 4.81 -2.34
CA GLN A 406 42.44 4.97 -2.16
C GLN A 406 42.06 6.44 -2.18
N SER A 407 40.93 6.76 -2.81
CA SER A 407 40.33 8.09 -2.76
C SER A 407 38.87 8.02 -2.33
N ILE A 408 38.42 9.03 -1.60
CA ILE A 408 37.05 9.19 -1.11
C ILE A 408 36.19 9.67 -2.27
N THR A 409 35.15 8.91 -2.59
CA THR A 409 34.25 9.16 -3.72
C THR A 409 32.78 9.30 -3.31
N ALA A 410 32.43 8.97 -2.07
CA ALA A 410 31.10 9.16 -1.53
C ALA A 410 31.13 9.38 -0.02
N LEU A 411 30.23 10.23 0.48
CA LEU A 411 29.96 10.44 1.90
C LEU A 411 28.49 10.17 2.20
N GLY A 412 28.20 9.63 3.39
CA GLY A 412 26.83 9.40 3.87
C GLY A 412 26.69 9.74 5.34
N CYS A 413 25.53 10.27 5.74
CA CYS A 413 25.21 10.61 7.13
C CYS A 413 24.40 9.49 7.77
N VAL A 414 24.79 9.00 8.95
CA VAL A 414 23.98 8.08 9.77
C VAL A 414 23.37 8.82 10.95
N SER A 415 24.14 9.70 11.58
CA SER A 415 23.69 10.59 12.66
C SER A 415 24.48 11.91 12.62
N ASP A 416 24.27 12.76 13.62
CA ASP A 416 25.07 13.96 13.89
C ASP A 416 26.52 13.66 14.32
N THR A 417 26.86 12.40 14.60
CA THR A 417 28.20 11.97 15.01
C THR A 417 28.80 10.85 14.16
N GLU A 418 28.00 10.19 13.33
CA GLU A 418 28.44 9.04 12.55
C GLU A 418 28.32 9.29 11.04
N LEU A 419 29.40 8.98 10.33
CA LEU A 419 29.50 9.13 8.88
C LEU A 419 29.98 7.85 8.19
N LEU A 420 29.59 7.70 6.94
CA LEU A 420 30.00 6.61 6.06
C LEU A 420 30.90 7.13 4.94
N LEU A 421 31.96 6.40 4.66
CA LEU A 421 32.90 6.66 3.56
C LEU A 421 32.75 5.58 2.49
N GLY A 422 32.61 6.00 1.24
CA GLY A 422 32.75 5.15 0.06
C GLY A 422 34.02 5.52 -0.70
N LEU A 423 34.78 4.50 -1.10
CA LEU A 423 36.07 4.69 -1.76
C LEU A 423 36.03 4.30 -3.25
N SER A 424 37.04 4.77 -3.99
CA SER A 424 37.23 4.51 -5.42
C SER A 424 37.47 3.05 -5.79
N ASP A 425 37.91 2.22 -4.84
CA ASP A 425 38.10 0.78 -5.01
C ASP A 425 36.89 -0.06 -4.56
N GLY A 426 35.81 0.61 -4.11
CA GLY A 426 34.58 -0.01 -3.65
C GLY A 426 34.53 -0.34 -2.16
N ALA A 427 35.61 -0.16 -1.40
CA ALA A 427 35.55 -0.35 0.04
C ALA A 427 34.64 0.71 0.69
N MET A 428 34.02 0.32 1.81
CA MET A 428 33.23 1.24 2.62
C MET A 428 33.64 1.17 4.09
N PHE A 429 33.64 2.33 4.74
CA PHE A 429 34.01 2.50 6.13
C PHE A 429 32.94 3.27 6.90
N ARG A 430 32.82 3.00 8.19
CA ARG A 430 32.01 3.74 9.16
C ARG A 430 32.94 4.42 10.14
N LEU A 431 32.74 5.72 10.35
CA LEU A 431 33.51 6.54 11.28
C LEU A 431 32.57 7.16 12.30
N ASP A 432 32.87 6.96 13.59
CA ASP A 432 32.26 7.69 14.70
C ASP A 432 33.16 8.86 15.07
N ILE A 433 32.71 10.08 14.78
CA ILE A 433 33.43 11.32 15.06
C ILE A 433 32.86 12.06 16.27
N GLY A 434 31.98 11.44 17.06
CA GLY A 434 31.28 12.12 18.16
C GLY A 434 32.21 12.66 19.25
N GLU A 435 33.23 11.89 19.64
CA GLU A 435 34.22 12.37 20.61
C GLU A 435 35.08 13.50 20.04
N TRP A 436 35.48 13.37 18.77
CA TRP A 436 36.24 14.40 18.06
C TRP A 436 35.44 15.71 17.97
N LEU A 437 34.15 15.65 17.61
CA LEU A 437 33.26 16.80 17.54
C LEU A 437 33.05 17.48 18.91
N ARG A 438 32.94 16.69 20.00
CA ARG A 438 32.85 17.24 21.35
C ARG A 438 34.10 18.06 21.70
N ASN A 439 35.29 17.53 21.40
CA ASN A 439 36.55 18.22 21.65
C ASN A 439 36.69 19.47 20.76
N PHE A 440 36.32 19.35 19.48
CA PHE A 440 36.33 20.45 18.52
C PHE A 440 35.43 21.62 18.97
N ASN A 441 34.20 21.31 19.40
CA ASN A 441 33.27 22.30 19.92
C ASN A 441 33.76 22.93 21.23
N ALA A 442 34.41 22.17 22.10
CA ALA A 442 34.99 22.70 23.34
C ALA A 442 36.13 23.71 23.08
N VAL A 443 36.90 23.52 22.01
CA VAL A 443 37.98 24.44 21.61
C VAL A 443 37.43 25.68 20.92
N ASN A 444 36.47 25.52 20.00
CA ASN A 444 35.99 26.61 19.15
C ASN A 444 34.84 27.42 19.76
N ASN A 445 34.07 26.84 20.69
CA ASN A 445 32.93 27.49 21.36
C ASN A 445 32.98 27.28 22.89
N PRO A 446 33.96 27.87 23.61
CA PRO A 446 34.06 27.72 25.06
C PRO A 446 32.87 28.36 25.78
N SER A 447 32.22 27.61 26.67
CA SER A 447 31.08 28.08 27.46
C SER A 447 31.44 29.30 28.34
N PRO A 448 30.54 30.29 28.53
CA PRO A 448 30.85 31.56 29.20
C PRO A 448 31.30 31.44 30.67
N ALA A 449 31.05 30.31 31.33
CA ALA A 449 31.48 30.05 32.71
C ALA A 449 33.00 29.79 32.88
N GLY A 450 33.75 29.58 31.78
CA GLY A 450 35.19 29.27 31.80
C GLY A 450 36.12 30.39 31.29
N ALA A 451 35.60 31.58 31.01
CA ALA A 451 36.33 32.62 30.26
C ALA A 451 37.57 33.20 30.98
N ALA A 452 37.72 33.02 32.29
CA ALA A 452 38.83 33.58 33.05
C ALA A 452 40.11 32.70 33.10
N GLY A 453 40.06 31.44 32.63
CA GLY A 453 41.22 30.52 32.63
C GLY A 453 41.71 30.08 31.24
N ALA A 454 41.03 30.45 30.16
CA ALA A 454 41.15 29.80 28.86
C ALA A 454 42.37 30.20 28.01
N GLN A 455 43.05 31.32 28.30
CA GLN A 455 44.14 31.81 27.42
C GLN A 455 45.46 31.03 27.54
N GLN A 456 45.70 30.25 28.61
CA GLN A 456 46.89 29.38 28.73
C GLN A 456 46.62 27.91 28.34
N GLN A 457 45.36 27.52 28.10
CA GLN A 457 44.96 26.14 27.77
C GLN A 457 44.69 25.91 26.27
N MET A 458 44.56 26.98 25.46
CA MET A 458 44.31 26.91 24.00
C MET A 458 45.48 26.36 23.18
N ASN A 459 46.73 26.57 23.60
CA ASN A 459 47.91 26.12 22.84
C ASN A 459 48.18 24.61 22.99
N ASN A 460 47.71 23.99 24.07
CA ASN A 460 47.83 22.54 24.30
C ASN A 460 46.63 21.75 23.76
N SER A 461 45.49 22.41 23.48
CA SER A 461 44.25 21.75 23.04
C SER A 461 44.09 21.70 21.52
N THR A 462 44.63 22.68 20.79
CA THR A 462 44.73 22.64 19.32
C THR A 462 45.69 21.57 18.81
N THR A 463 46.79 21.31 19.53
CA THR A 463 47.69 20.17 19.28
C THR A 463 47.04 18.82 19.60
N ALA A 464 46.22 18.75 20.65
CA ALA A 464 45.50 17.52 21.02
C ALA A 464 44.44 17.08 20.00
N LEU A 465 43.76 18.03 19.33
CA LEU A 465 42.78 17.72 18.28
C LEU A 465 43.42 17.15 17.01
N SER A 466 44.64 17.58 16.68
CA SER A 466 45.39 17.09 15.51
C SER A 466 45.95 15.67 15.70
N GLU A 467 46.07 15.18 16.93
CA GLU A 467 46.57 13.83 17.25
C GLU A 467 45.46 12.81 17.50
N GLN A 468 44.20 13.25 17.66
CA GLN A 468 43.08 12.35 17.89
C GLN A 468 42.68 11.63 16.59
N ILE A 469 43.18 10.40 16.44
CA ILE A 469 42.84 9.53 15.32
C ILE A 469 41.44 8.94 15.52
N VAL A 470 40.54 9.21 14.59
CA VAL A 470 39.20 8.64 14.57
C VAL A 470 39.27 7.18 14.12
N HIS A 471 38.55 6.30 14.82
CA HIS A 471 38.45 4.90 14.43
C HIS A 471 37.57 4.74 13.17
N ALA A 472 38.14 4.13 12.14
CA ALA A 472 37.43 3.78 10.91
C ALA A 472 37.18 2.27 10.84
N GLU A 473 35.93 1.86 10.98
CA GLU A 473 35.50 0.47 10.90
C GLU A 473 35.19 0.10 9.44
N ARG A 474 35.83 -0.92 8.89
CA ARG A 474 35.56 -1.38 7.52
C ARG A 474 34.29 -2.23 7.49
N ILE A 475 33.26 -1.74 6.81
CA ILE A 475 31.97 -2.43 6.66
C ILE A 475 31.86 -3.22 5.35
N ARG A 476 32.65 -2.87 4.32
CA ARG A 476 32.71 -3.55 3.01
C ARG A 476 34.13 -3.62 2.50
N ALA A 477 34.52 -4.80 2.00
CA ALA A 477 35.80 -4.98 1.30
C ALA A 477 35.78 -4.37 -0.11
N ALA A 478 36.96 -4.02 -0.62
CA ALA A 478 37.13 -3.51 -1.98
C ALA A 478 36.79 -4.60 -3.01
N ASP A 479 36.10 -4.21 -4.07
CA ASP A 479 35.73 -5.05 -5.22
C ASP A 479 36.17 -4.45 -6.56
N GLY A 480 36.95 -3.36 -6.52
CA GLY A 480 37.47 -2.65 -7.69
C GLY A 480 36.48 -1.70 -8.35
N VAL A 481 35.28 -1.51 -7.78
CA VAL A 481 34.23 -0.65 -8.36
C VAL A 481 33.89 0.46 -7.39
N ALA A 482 34.12 1.71 -7.81
CA ALA A 482 33.91 2.89 -6.97
C ALA A 482 32.48 2.99 -6.43
N ILE A 483 32.37 3.43 -5.17
CA ILE A 483 31.09 3.86 -4.59
C ILE A 483 30.87 5.34 -4.90
N THR A 484 29.77 5.66 -5.57
CA THR A 484 29.49 7.03 -6.08
C THR A 484 28.43 7.78 -5.29
N GLN A 485 27.71 7.09 -4.40
CA GLN A 485 26.79 7.68 -3.43
C GLN A 485 26.51 6.67 -2.31
N ILE A 486 26.29 7.15 -1.09
CA ILE A 486 25.81 6.36 0.05
C ILE A 486 24.57 7.04 0.64
N VAL A 487 23.49 6.29 0.80
CA VAL A 487 22.27 6.71 1.48
C VAL A 487 22.01 5.75 2.63
N ALA A 488 21.81 6.29 3.83
CA ALA A 488 21.61 5.52 5.06
C ALA A 488 20.17 5.61 5.55
N SER A 489 19.57 4.44 5.78
CA SER A 489 18.23 4.27 6.32
C SER A 489 18.29 3.95 7.79
N VAL A 490 18.11 4.94 8.64
CA VAL A 490 18.12 4.71 10.09
C VAL A 490 16.88 3.91 10.55
N ILE A 491 15.75 4.03 9.84
CA ILE A 491 14.51 3.28 10.14
C ILE A 491 14.64 1.80 9.79
N THR A 492 15.20 1.47 8.62
CA THR A 492 15.33 0.06 8.20
C THR A 492 16.66 -0.57 8.64
N GLU A 493 17.55 0.23 9.22
CA GLU A 493 18.93 -0.13 9.59
C GLU A 493 19.79 -0.61 8.42
N ARG A 494 19.56 -0.01 7.25
CA ARG A 494 20.22 -0.39 6.00
C ARG A 494 21.01 0.75 5.39
N ILE A 495 22.05 0.39 4.66
CA ILE A 495 22.83 1.28 3.81
C ILE A 495 22.54 0.92 2.36
N TYR A 496 22.24 1.91 1.53
CA TYR A 496 22.15 1.81 0.08
C TYR A 496 23.35 2.53 -0.54
N ALA A 497 24.24 1.80 -1.18
CA ALA A 497 25.41 2.37 -1.84
C ALA A 497 25.35 2.15 -3.35
N VAL A 498 25.50 3.23 -4.13
CA VAL A 498 25.55 3.17 -5.60
C VAL A 498 26.94 2.75 -6.02
N ARG A 499 27.03 1.66 -6.78
CA ARG A 499 28.26 1.17 -7.42
C ARG A 499 28.31 1.73 -8.83
N ASP A 500 29.44 2.31 -9.22
CA ASP A 500 29.57 2.95 -10.53
C ASP A 500 29.14 2.03 -11.67
N LYS A 501 28.09 2.44 -12.39
CA LYS A 501 27.47 1.74 -13.54
C LYS A 501 26.96 0.32 -13.31
N LEU A 502 27.12 -0.24 -12.10
CA LEU A 502 26.74 -1.62 -11.79
C LEU A 502 25.45 -1.75 -10.99
N GLY A 503 24.94 -0.67 -10.39
CA GLY A 503 23.68 -0.68 -9.65
C GLY A 503 23.85 -0.33 -8.18
N ILE A 504 23.05 -0.93 -7.29
CA ILE A 504 23.02 -0.60 -5.87
C ILE A 504 23.40 -1.82 -5.05
N VAL A 505 24.20 -1.64 -4.00
CA VAL A 505 24.38 -2.64 -2.95
C VAL A 505 23.67 -2.16 -1.69
N ARG A 506 22.82 -3.02 -1.13
CA ARG A 506 22.13 -2.80 0.15
C ARG A 506 22.76 -3.67 1.23
N CYS A 507 23.24 -3.05 2.30
CA CYS A 507 23.89 -3.72 3.43
C CYS A 507 23.23 -3.37 4.77
N GLN A 508 23.63 -4.05 5.83
CA GLN A 508 23.36 -3.60 7.20
C GLN A 508 24.40 -2.53 7.61
N PHE A 509 24.09 -1.72 8.63
CA PHE A 509 25.02 -0.68 9.10
C PHE A 509 26.40 -1.19 9.52
N ARG A 510 26.47 -2.42 10.05
CA ARG A 510 27.72 -2.99 10.59
C ARG A 510 28.49 -3.84 9.58
N THR A 511 27.83 -4.40 8.57
CA THR A 511 28.47 -5.33 7.63
C THR A 511 27.71 -5.46 6.31
N CYS A 512 28.47 -5.70 5.24
CA CYS A 512 27.98 -6.02 3.89
C CYS A 512 28.07 -7.52 3.52
N GLU A 513 28.36 -8.42 4.46
CA GLU A 513 28.48 -9.86 4.15
C GLU A 513 27.19 -10.47 3.58
N ASN A 514 26.03 -10.12 4.14
CA ASN A 514 24.70 -10.53 3.65
C ASN A 514 24.03 -9.40 2.84
N SER A 515 24.77 -8.85 1.88
CA SER A 515 24.26 -7.75 1.06
C SER A 515 23.30 -8.21 -0.03
N THR A 516 22.34 -7.35 -0.35
CA THR A 516 21.48 -7.48 -1.53
C THR A 516 22.04 -6.58 -2.62
N THR A 517 22.41 -7.14 -3.76
CA THR A 517 22.78 -6.39 -4.96
C THR A 517 21.55 -6.22 -5.85
N MET A 518 21.35 -4.99 -6.28
CA MET A 518 20.26 -4.58 -7.15
C MET A 518 20.79 -4.05 -8.46
N THR A 519 20.30 -4.64 -9.56
CA THR A 519 20.63 -4.22 -10.92
C THR A 519 19.35 -3.85 -11.66
N LEU A 520 19.44 -2.83 -12.52
CA LEU A 520 18.37 -2.54 -13.48
C LEU A 520 18.41 -3.61 -14.57
N THR A 521 17.31 -4.32 -14.76
CA THR A 521 17.15 -5.25 -15.88
C THR A 521 16.60 -4.50 -17.10
N ASN A 522 17.05 -4.88 -18.30
CA ASN A 522 16.51 -4.39 -19.58
C ASN A 522 16.63 -2.86 -19.83
N SER A 523 17.62 -2.19 -19.25
CA SER A 523 17.90 -0.77 -19.48
C SER A 523 19.37 -0.56 -19.84
N PRO A 524 19.69 0.22 -20.89
CA PRO A 524 21.07 0.65 -21.16
C PRO A 524 21.53 1.74 -20.17
N ASN A 525 20.59 2.36 -19.47
CA ASN A 525 20.85 3.38 -18.46
C ASN A 525 21.18 2.75 -17.10
N PHE A 526 22.08 3.39 -16.36
CA PHE A 526 22.47 2.98 -15.00
C PHE A 526 22.00 4.01 -13.97
N ILE A 527 21.84 3.53 -12.73
CA ILE A 527 21.46 4.38 -11.58
C ILE A 527 22.65 5.27 -11.22
N TYR A 528 22.38 6.57 -11.13
CA TYR A 528 23.39 7.59 -10.84
C TYR A 528 23.12 8.30 -9.50
N ARG A 529 21.85 8.52 -9.13
CA ARG A 529 21.47 9.12 -7.84
C ARG A 529 20.33 8.36 -7.17
N LEU A 530 20.32 8.39 -5.85
CA LEU A 530 19.30 7.84 -4.96
C LEU A 530 18.82 8.89 -3.96
N ALA A 531 17.55 8.79 -3.62
CA ALA A 531 16.96 9.48 -2.48
C ALA A 531 15.97 8.53 -1.79
N GLU A 532 16.03 8.45 -0.47
CA GLU A 532 15.24 7.51 0.31
C GLU A 532 14.09 8.22 1.03
N ASP A 533 12.89 7.67 0.89
CA ASP A 533 11.71 8.02 1.67
C ASP A 533 11.35 6.84 2.58
N ALA A 534 12.05 6.78 3.71
CA ALA A 534 11.89 5.72 4.69
C ALA A 534 10.54 5.77 5.44
N TRP A 535 9.84 6.92 5.40
CA TRP A 535 8.54 7.07 6.06
C TRP A 535 7.40 6.49 5.22
N ASN A 536 7.47 6.69 3.90
CA ASN A 536 6.46 6.18 2.98
C ASN A 536 6.88 4.89 2.28
N GLY A 537 8.13 4.44 2.45
CA GLY A 537 8.60 3.14 1.96
C GLY A 537 8.99 3.15 0.49
N PHE A 538 9.48 4.28 -0.02
CA PHE A 538 9.92 4.41 -1.40
C PHE A 538 11.42 4.73 -1.49
N LEU A 539 12.05 4.17 -2.52
CA LEU A 539 13.35 4.59 -3.00
C LEU A 539 13.15 5.30 -4.34
N TYR A 540 13.60 6.55 -4.41
CA TYR A 540 13.64 7.33 -5.64
C TYR A 540 15.03 7.23 -6.23
N TYR A 541 15.11 7.06 -7.55
CA TYR A 541 16.39 6.99 -8.24
C TYR A 541 16.36 7.75 -9.56
N ALA A 542 17.48 8.41 -9.87
CA ALA A 542 17.75 9.01 -11.17
C ALA A 542 18.74 8.16 -11.94
N THR A 543 18.48 8.00 -13.24
CA THR A 543 19.41 7.37 -14.17
C THR A 543 20.46 8.37 -14.69
N ASN A 544 21.48 7.87 -15.38
CA ASN A 544 22.44 8.71 -16.10
C ASN A 544 21.80 9.59 -17.21
N SER A 545 20.58 9.29 -17.67
CA SER A 545 19.80 10.18 -18.55
C SER A 545 19.13 11.34 -17.79
N GLY A 546 19.07 11.27 -16.45
CA GLY A 546 18.39 12.23 -15.59
C GLY A 546 16.90 11.91 -15.38
N GLU A 547 16.42 10.79 -15.90
CA GLU A 547 15.03 10.37 -15.69
C GLU A 547 14.86 9.82 -14.27
N VAL A 548 13.76 10.22 -13.62
CA VAL A 548 13.46 9.87 -12.23
C VAL A 548 12.41 8.77 -12.17
N PHE A 549 12.67 7.79 -11.30
CA PHE A 549 11.79 6.66 -11.05
C PHE A 549 11.58 6.47 -9.56
N SER A 550 10.43 5.89 -9.21
CA SER A 550 10.11 5.48 -7.84
C SER A 550 9.95 3.96 -7.80
N THR A 551 10.51 3.33 -6.79
CA THR A 551 10.28 1.91 -6.46
C THR A 551 9.96 1.76 -4.98
N PRO A 552 9.06 0.83 -4.60
CA PRO A 552 8.96 0.40 -3.21
C PRO A 552 10.33 -0.03 -2.68
N MET A 553 10.58 0.25 -1.40
CA MET A 553 11.76 -0.25 -0.71
C MET A 553 11.76 -1.78 -0.67
N LEU A 554 12.94 -2.37 -0.71
CA LEU A 554 13.09 -3.81 -0.73
C LEU A 554 12.60 -4.43 0.59
N PRO A 555 11.94 -5.61 0.54
CA PRO A 555 11.69 -6.41 1.73
C PRO A 555 12.98 -6.64 2.55
N LEU A 556 12.86 -6.68 3.88
CA LEU A 556 14.02 -6.88 4.76
C LEU A 556 14.73 -8.22 4.53
N ASP A 557 13.99 -9.21 4.02
CA ASP A 557 14.39 -10.57 3.68
C ASP A 557 14.72 -10.76 2.19
N ALA A 558 14.87 -9.68 1.42
CA ALA A 558 15.18 -9.80 -0.01
C ALA A 558 16.46 -10.60 -0.28
N THR A 559 16.44 -11.38 -1.37
CA THR A 559 17.53 -12.25 -1.81
C THR A 559 18.82 -11.48 -2.10
N GLN A 560 19.96 -12.18 -2.15
CA GLN A 560 21.26 -11.57 -2.46
C GLN A 560 21.29 -10.88 -3.82
N ASN A 561 20.64 -11.45 -4.83
CA ASN A 561 20.47 -10.79 -6.13
C ASN A 561 19.00 -10.44 -6.30
N TYR A 562 18.72 -9.15 -6.47
CA TYR A 562 17.36 -8.63 -6.63
C TYR A 562 17.28 -7.84 -7.93
N SER A 563 16.55 -8.36 -8.92
CA SER A 563 16.27 -7.64 -10.16
C SER A 563 15.19 -6.59 -9.90
N LEU A 564 15.51 -5.32 -10.07
CA LEU A 564 14.52 -4.26 -9.92
C LEU A 564 13.62 -4.23 -11.15
N SER A 565 12.36 -4.65 -11.02
CA SER A 565 11.34 -4.36 -12.02
C SER A 565 10.96 -2.88 -11.92
N ILE A 566 11.19 -2.13 -13.00
CA ILE A 566 10.90 -0.70 -13.11
C ILE A 566 9.44 -0.46 -12.70
N THR A 567 9.23 0.30 -11.62
CA THR A 567 7.93 0.34 -10.93
C THR A 567 7.08 1.54 -11.30
N ARG A 568 7.67 2.74 -11.48
CA ARG A 568 6.97 3.93 -11.99
C ARG A 568 7.94 5.05 -12.38
N ARG A 569 7.82 5.60 -13.58
CA ARG A 569 8.51 6.84 -14.00
C ARG A 569 7.76 8.07 -13.46
N LEU A 570 8.49 9.03 -12.90
CA LEU A 570 7.94 10.34 -12.51
C LEU A 570 8.15 11.33 -13.67
N ALA A 571 7.26 11.25 -14.67
CA ALA A 571 7.38 12.02 -15.92
C ALA A 571 7.16 13.53 -15.72
N GLU A 572 6.53 13.92 -14.60
CA GLU A 572 6.32 15.29 -14.17
C GLU A 572 7.62 16.02 -13.78
N LEU A 573 8.69 15.29 -13.48
CA LEU A 573 10.00 15.87 -13.18
C LEU A 573 10.85 15.97 -14.47
N PRO A 574 11.48 17.12 -14.75
CA PRO A 574 12.41 17.23 -15.86
C PRO A 574 13.69 16.42 -15.58
N PRO A 575 14.56 16.22 -16.58
CA PRO A 575 15.85 15.56 -16.37
C PRO A 575 16.65 16.21 -15.22
N VAL A 576 16.96 15.41 -14.20
CA VAL A 576 17.62 15.87 -12.98
C VAL A 576 19.12 15.55 -12.99
N SER A 577 19.87 16.29 -12.17
CA SER A 577 21.26 16.00 -11.84
C SER A 577 21.42 15.50 -10.40
N SER A 578 20.56 15.93 -9.47
CA SER A 578 20.55 15.48 -8.08
C SER A 578 19.12 15.30 -7.55
N LEU A 579 18.96 14.43 -6.56
CA LEU A 579 17.71 14.11 -5.88
C LEU A 579 17.94 14.00 -4.37
N GLU A 580 16.96 14.45 -3.59
CA GLU A 580 16.92 14.23 -2.15
C GLU A 580 15.47 14.25 -1.63
N VAL A 581 15.23 13.57 -0.51
CA VAL A 581 13.95 13.64 0.21
C VAL A 581 14.10 14.52 1.44
N ASP A 582 13.22 15.53 1.54
CA ASP A 582 12.96 16.26 2.77
C ASP A 582 11.82 15.54 3.53
N LEU A 583 12.20 14.79 4.57
CA LEU A 583 11.25 14.06 5.41
C LEU A 583 10.38 14.98 6.29
N HIS A 584 10.87 16.16 6.68
CA HIS A 584 10.09 17.09 7.52
C HIS A 584 8.94 17.68 6.70
N GLU A 585 9.25 18.17 5.50
CA GLU A 585 8.25 18.76 4.62
C GLU A 585 7.58 17.74 3.70
N GLN A 586 7.92 16.45 3.77
CA GLN A 586 7.37 15.40 2.90
C GLN A 586 7.47 15.78 1.42
N LYS A 587 8.67 16.17 0.98
CA LYS A 587 8.95 16.59 -0.41
C LYS A 587 10.11 15.79 -1.00
N LEU A 588 9.99 15.41 -2.27
CA LEU A 588 11.13 15.02 -3.11
C LEU A 588 11.70 16.27 -3.76
N ILE A 589 12.91 16.65 -3.41
CA ILE A 589 13.66 17.77 -3.98
C ILE A 589 14.51 17.26 -5.15
N ALA A 590 14.43 17.97 -6.27
CA ALA A 590 15.11 17.65 -7.51
C ALA A 590 15.79 18.90 -8.06
N VAL A 591 17.09 18.80 -8.34
CA VAL A 591 17.80 19.83 -9.09
C VAL A 591 17.82 19.43 -10.56
N SER A 592 17.17 20.22 -11.41
CA SER A 592 17.15 19.94 -12.84
C SER A 592 18.52 20.18 -13.47
N ARG A 593 18.81 19.51 -14.59
CA ARG A 593 20.02 19.77 -15.38
C ARG A 593 20.05 21.19 -15.97
N THR A 594 18.89 21.84 -16.06
CA THR A 594 18.75 23.23 -16.50
C THR A 594 18.96 24.24 -15.37
N GLY A 595 19.17 23.77 -14.14
CA GLY A 595 19.43 24.61 -12.98
C GLY A 595 18.17 25.20 -12.34
N GLN A 596 17.08 24.44 -12.29
CA GLN A 596 15.86 24.75 -11.53
C GLN A 596 15.79 23.86 -10.28
N LEU A 597 15.25 24.40 -9.19
CA LEU A 597 15.03 23.66 -7.94
C LEU A 597 13.55 23.29 -7.84
N ILE A 598 13.24 22.04 -8.15
CA ILE A 598 11.87 21.54 -8.24
C ILE A 598 11.59 20.64 -7.06
N SER A 599 10.42 20.79 -6.44
CA SER A 599 9.92 19.84 -5.46
C SER A 599 8.69 19.11 -5.97
N ARG A 600 8.52 17.89 -5.49
CA ARG A 600 7.30 17.10 -5.63
C ARG A 600 6.83 16.71 -4.24
N ASP A 601 5.62 17.11 -3.86
CA ASP A 601 5.01 16.70 -2.60
C ASP A 601 4.79 15.18 -2.61
N LEU A 602 5.29 14.48 -1.60
CA LEU A 602 5.29 13.02 -1.52
C LEU A 602 3.90 12.44 -1.25
N ILE A 603 2.97 13.27 -0.74
CA ILE A 603 1.63 12.85 -0.31
C ILE A 603 0.64 13.02 -1.46
N ASN A 604 0.66 14.18 -2.12
CA ASN A 604 -0.32 14.51 -3.16
C ASN A 604 0.28 14.52 -4.58
N GLY A 605 1.61 14.45 -4.74
CA GLY A 605 2.28 14.41 -6.04
C GLY A 605 2.34 15.75 -6.77
N THR A 606 1.92 16.85 -6.15
CA THR A 606 1.99 18.19 -6.77
C THR A 606 3.44 18.62 -6.93
N VAL A 607 3.76 19.21 -8.08
CA VAL A 607 5.11 19.68 -8.43
C VAL A 607 5.14 21.21 -8.39
N ARG A 608 6.19 21.78 -7.81
CA ARG A 608 6.40 23.22 -7.70
C ARG A 608 7.87 23.58 -7.86
N ASP A 609 8.15 24.80 -8.30
CA ASP A 609 9.49 25.38 -8.21
C ASP A 609 9.65 26.01 -6.82
N GLU A 610 10.63 25.55 -6.04
CA GLU A 610 10.87 26.00 -4.66
C GLU A 610 11.44 27.42 -4.59
N ARG A 611 11.88 27.97 -5.72
CA ARG A 611 12.39 29.34 -5.85
C ARG A 611 11.49 30.20 -6.73
N GLU A 612 10.27 29.75 -7.00
CA GLU A 612 9.27 30.56 -7.66
C GLU A 612 9.01 31.86 -6.88
N GLY A 613 9.16 33.00 -7.55
CA GLY A 613 8.97 34.32 -6.94
C GLY A 613 10.17 34.85 -6.13
N TRP A 614 11.30 34.13 -6.09
CA TRP A 614 12.56 34.63 -5.55
C TRP A 614 13.49 35.09 -6.68
N THR A 615 14.27 36.14 -6.44
CA THR A 615 15.31 36.57 -7.38
C THR A 615 16.63 35.89 -7.04
N LEU A 616 17.08 34.96 -7.89
CA LEU A 616 18.36 34.29 -7.72
C LEU A 616 19.52 35.16 -8.24
N SER A 617 20.64 35.18 -7.53
CA SER A 617 21.85 35.89 -7.99
C SER A 617 22.52 35.24 -9.21
N ASP A 618 22.34 33.93 -9.38
CA ASP A 618 22.78 33.15 -10.55
C ASP A 618 21.85 31.91 -10.68
N THR A 619 22.31 30.87 -11.38
CA THR A 619 21.59 29.64 -11.70
C THR A 619 22.33 28.44 -11.12
N TYR A 620 21.61 27.37 -10.76
CA TYR A 620 22.24 26.13 -10.27
C TYR A 620 22.92 25.38 -11.43
N ARG A 621 24.16 25.75 -11.75
CA ARG A 621 24.90 25.18 -12.90
C ARG A 621 25.65 23.92 -12.53
N ASN A 622 25.60 22.93 -13.41
CA ASN A 622 26.44 21.72 -13.38
C ASN A 622 26.48 21.03 -12.01
N VAL A 623 25.32 20.98 -11.33
CA VAL A 623 25.20 20.38 -10.00
C VAL A 623 25.49 18.89 -10.07
N VAL A 624 26.41 18.41 -9.22
CA VAL A 624 26.84 17.02 -9.14
C VAL A 624 26.16 16.31 -7.97
N HIS A 625 26.30 16.86 -6.76
CA HIS A 625 25.64 16.39 -5.55
C HIS A 625 24.95 17.56 -4.86
N ALA A 626 23.80 17.33 -4.23
CA ALA A 626 23.09 18.35 -3.48
C ALA A 626 22.49 17.76 -2.20
N GLN A 627 22.47 18.58 -1.14
CA GLN A 627 21.75 18.34 0.10
C GLN A 627 20.87 19.54 0.45
N PHE A 628 19.67 19.29 0.95
CA PHE A 628 18.61 20.24 1.22
C PHE A 628 18.23 20.08 2.69
N TYR A 629 18.29 21.19 3.40
CA TYR A 629 18.06 21.21 4.83
C TYR A 629 17.46 22.56 5.23
N HIS A 630 16.33 22.54 5.93
CA HIS A 630 15.66 23.75 6.43
C HIS A 630 15.48 24.83 5.34
N ASN A 631 14.91 24.43 4.20
CA ASN A 631 14.69 25.30 3.04
C ASN A 631 15.98 25.90 2.40
N ARG A 632 17.17 25.37 2.71
CA ARG A 632 18.45 25.78 2.14
C ARG A 632 19.07 24.64 1.35
N LEU A 633 19.50 24.93 0.12
CA LEU A 633 20.26 24.02 -0.72
C LEU A 633 21.76 24.21 -0.52
N PHE A 634 22.47 23.11 -0.40
CA PHE A 634 23.93 22.97 -0.44
C PHE A 634 24.26 22.07 -1.63
N TRP A 635 25.28 22.39 -2.41
CA TRP A 635 25.62 21.56 -3.56
C TRP A 635 27.07 21.67 -4.00
N THR A 636 27.55 20.62 -4.65
CA THR A 636 28.79 20.65 -5.43
C THR A 636 28.49 20.89 -6.90
N SER A 637 29.31 21.70 -7.55
CA SER A 637 29.25 21.94 -8.99
C SER A 637 30.54 21.50 -9.65
N SER A 638 30.46 20.90 -10.83
CA SER A 638 31.62 20.58 -11.67
C SER A 638 32.14 21.79 -12.46
N SER A 639 31.69 23.00 -12.12
CA SER A 639 32.12 24.25 -12.74
C SER A 639 32.32 25.31 -11.66
N CYS A 640 33.58 25.65 -11.42
CA CYS A 640 34.02 26.55 -10.35
C CYS A 640 34.15 28.03 -10.77
N GLY A 641 33.77 28.35 -12.01
CA GLY A 641 34.06 29.62 -12.69
C GLY A 641 35.46 29.67 -13.31
N ASP A 642 35.68 30.62 -14.23
CA ASP A 642 36.94 30.76 -15.00
C ASP A 642 38.16 31.15 -14.14
N SER A 643 37.94 31.59 -12.90
CA SER A 643 38.97 32.12 -11.99
C SER A 643 39.65 31.08 -11.11
N HIS A 644 39.21 29.81 -11.12
CA HIS A 644 39.76 28.77 -10.25
C HIS A 644 40.27 27.54 -11.02
N PRO A 645 41.39 26.92 -10.58
CA PRO A 645 42.00 25.78 -11.26
C PRO A 645 41.30 24.44 -10.98
N TRP A 646 40.31 24.40 -10.09
CA TRP A 646 39.69 23.16 -9.62
C TRP A 646 38.44 22.80 -10.42
N GLU A 647 38.21 21.49 -10.60
CA GLU A 647 37.05 20.96 -11.32
C GLU A 647 35.77 20.88 -10.47
N SER A 648 35.85 20.98 -9.14
CA SER A 648 34.69 20.84 -8.24
C SER A 648 34.71 21.83 -7.07
N CYS A 649 33.56 22.47 -6.82
CA CYS A 649 33.39 23.51 -5.81
C CYS A 649 32.08 23.33 -5.03
N LEU A 650 32.09 23.74 -3.76
CA LEU A 650 30.94 23.71 -2.87
C LEU A 650 30.25 25.09 -2.83
N TYR A 651 28.93 25.07 -2.81
CA TYR A 651 28.06 26.24 -2.74
C TYR A 651 26.94 26.02 -1.73
N SER A 652 26.36 27.12 -1.25
CA SER A 652 25.07 27.10 -0.55
C SER A 652 24.28 28.38 -0.78
N GLU A 653 22.99 28.32 -0.49
CA GLU A 653 22.11 29.50 -0.57
C GLU A 653 22.25 30.39 0.65
N GLU A 654 22.14 31.70 0.43
CA GLU A 654 22.02 32.73 1.46
C GLU A 654 20.78 33.58 1.15
N PHE A 655 19.86 33.66 2.11
CA PHE A 655 18.57 34.33 1.93
C PHE A 655 18.62 35.78 2.39
N ASP A 656 18.28 36.71 1.49
CA ASP A 656 17.91 38.08 1.85
C ASP A 656 16.38 38.21 1.84
N HIS A 657 15.79 38.04 3.02
CA HIS A 657 14.34 38.15 3.21
C HIS A 657 13.78 39.55 2.94
N GLY A 658 14.62 40.61 3.02
CA GLY A 658 14.19 41.98 2.77
C GLY A 658 13.92 42.24 1.29
N SER A 659 14.81 41.76 0.42
CA SER A 659 14.70 41.92 -1.03
C SER A 659 14.02 40.74 -1.74
N LYS A 660 13.69 39.65 -1.01
CA LYS A 660 13.29 38.36 -1.58
C LYS A 660 14.30 37.83 -2.61
N ALA A 661 15.58 38.01 -2.31
CA ALA A 661 16.67 37.49 -3.09
C ALA A 661 17.31 36.27 -2.43
N VAL A 662 17.84 35.37 -3.26
CA VAL A 662 18.67 34.25 -2.81
C VAL A 662 20.03 34.37 -3.50
N HIS A 663 21.07 34.52 -2.70
CA HIS A 663 22.44 34.54 -3.16
C HIS A 663 23.00 33.12 -3.21
N LEU A 664 23.51 32.72 -4.37
CA LEU A 664 24.15 31.43 -4.58
C LEU A 664 25.65 31.57 -4.27
N SER A 665 26.00 31.39 -3.00
CA SER A 665 27.32 31.71 -2.46
C SER A 665 28.27 30.52 -2.53
N LYS A 666 29.48 30.75 -3.04
CA LYS A 666 30.56 29.76 -3.13
C LYS A 666 31.37 29.74 -1.84
N TYR A 667 31.74 28.56 -1.36
CA TYR A 667 32.74 28.43 -0.31
C TYR A 667 34.16 28.55 -0.89
N LEU A 668 34.94 29.49 -0.37
CA LEU A 668 36.30 29.80 -0.81
C LEU A 668 37.34 28.91 -0.13
N TYR A 669 37.29 27.61 -0.43
CA TYR A 669 38.34 26.67 -0.04
C TYR A 669 39.50 26.67 -1.05
N SER A 670 40.74 26.59 -0.55
CA SER A 670 41.94 26.64 -1.39
C SER A 670 42.16 25.39 -2.23
N GLY A 671 41.58 24.24 -1.86
CA GLY A 671 41.63 22.98 -2.61
C GLY A 671 40.32 22.60 -3.32
N PRO A 672 40.26 21.44 -3.99
CA PRO A 672 39.03 20.94 -4.59
C PRO A 672 38.09 20.38 -3.51
N VAL A 673 36.78 20.60 -3.65
CA VAL A 673 35.77 19.93 -2.81
C VAL A 673 35.06 18.89 -3.67
N LYS A 674 35.41 17.61 -3.50
CA LYS A 674 34.89 16.51 -4.32
C LYS A 674 33.55 15.99 -3.82
N GLU A 675 33.38 15.90 -2.51
CA GLU A 675 32.17 15.37 -1.90
C GLU A 675 31.90 16.05 -0.55
N PHE A 676 30.63 16.12 -0.14
CA PHE A 676 30.24 16.67 1.16
C PHE A 676 29.03 15.94 1.76
N VAL A 677 28.83 16.14 3.06
CA VAL A 677 27.67 15.66 3.79
C VAL A 677 27.32 16.60 4.94
N LEU A 678 26.03 16.78 5.19
CA LEU A 678 25.53 17.42 6.40
C LEU A 678 25.27 16.35 7.45
N LEU A 679 26.04 16.36 8.53
CA LEU A 679 25.75 15.55 9.70
C LEU A 679 24.58 16.18 10.45
N ARG A 680 23.52 15.38 10.63
CA ARG A 680 22.26 15.81 11.19
C ARG A 680 21.64 14.69 12.03
N PRO A 681 20.89 15.05 13.10
CA PRO A 681 20.20 14.06 13.89
C PRO A 681 19.19 13.30 13.03
N PHE A 682 18.96 12.04 13.38
CA PHE A 682 17.94 11.23 12.73
C PHE A 682 16.54 11.81 12.97
N ILE A 683 15.76 11.97 11.91
CA ILE A 683 14.38 12.42 11.98
C ILE A 683 13.45 11.20 12.06
N ALA A 684 13.02 10.90 13.28
CA ALA A 684 12.02 9.90 13.59
C ALA A 684 10.63 10.30 13.05
N PRO A 685 9.83 9.37 12.46
CA PRO A 685 8.42 9.64 12.22
C PRO A 685 7.73 9.92 13.56
N PRO A 686 7.01 11.03 13.71
CA PRO A 686 6.46 11.42 15.00
C PRO A 686 5.31 10.50 15.45
N PHE A 687 4.58 9.91 14.50
CA PHE A 687 3.49 8.99 14.78
C PHE A 687 3.50 7.81 13.80
N MET A 688 2.93 6.70 14.24
CA MET A 688 2.80 5.47 13.45
C MET A 688 1.35 4.98 13.47
N VAL A 689 0.90 4.46 12.33
CA VAL A 689 -0.42 3.82 12.22
C VAL A 689 -0.44 2.55 13.10
N PRO A 690 -1.48 2.35 13.92
CA PRO A 690 -1.62 1.13 14.71
C PRO A 690 -1.88 -0.13 13.87
N PRO A 691 -1.73 -1.34 14.45
CA PRO A 691 -2.19 -2.58 13.81
C PRO A 691 -3.65 -2.48 13.36
N SER A 692 -3.96 -2.96 12.15
CA SER A 692 -5.29 -2.72 11.56
C SER A 692 -6.41 -3.59 12.17
N LYS A 693 -6.04 -4.78 12.67
CA LYS A 693 -6.96 -5.71 13.32
C LYS A 693 -6.20 -6.49 14.39
N VAL A 694 -6.82 -6.71 15.53
CA VAL A 694 -6.26 -7.50 16.63
C VAL A 694 -7.28 -8.57 17.02
N GLY A 695 -6.80 -9.81 17.18
CA GLY A 695 -7.58 -10.97 17.54
C GLY A 695 -7.01 -11.67 18.77
N LEU A 696 -7.90 -12.07 19.66
CA LEU A 696 -7.59 -12.80 20.90
C LEU A 696 -8.49 -14.04 20.96
N LEU A 697 -7.89 -15.23 21.01
CA LEU A 697 -8.57 -16.50 21.23
C LEU A 697 -8.01 -17.15 22.49
N LEU A 698 -8.86 -17.69 23.36
CA LEU A 698 -8.49 -18.15 24.70
C LEU A 698 -9.04 -19.53 24.99
N THR A 699 -8.18 -20.55 25.09
CA THR A 699 -8.56 -21.87 25.63
C THR A 699 -8.53 -21.85 27.17
N ASP A 700 -8.78 -22.99 27.81
CA ASP A 700 -8.61 -23.17 29.26
C ASP A 700 -7.14 -23.06 29.73
N SER A 701 -6.16 -23.14 28.81
CA SER A 701 -4.72 -23.21 29.11
C SER A 701 -3.85 -22.22 28.35
N ASP A 702 -4.33 -21.70 27.22
CA ASP A 702 -3.52 -20.94 26.27
C ASP A 702 -4.31 -19.80 25.62
N ALA A 703 -3.62 -18.69 25.38
CA ALA A 703 -4.08 -17.55 24.61
C ALA A 703 -3.36 -17.51 23.26
N LEU A 704 -4.10 -17.57 22.15
CA LEU A 704 -3.60 -17.25 20.82
C LEU A 704 -3.84 -15.76 20.54
N LEU A 705 -2.76 -15.00 20.50
CA LEU A 705 -2.73 -13.58 20.17
C LEU A 705 -2.43 -13.44 18.68
N SER A 706 -3.18 -12.63 17.95
CA SER A 706 -2.96 -12.38 16.51
C SER A 706 -3.26 -10.94 16.12
N TRP A 707 -2.55 -10.40 15.14
CA TRP A 707 -2.77 -9.04 14.64
C TRP A 707 -2.42 -8.91 13.16
N ARG A 708 -3.02 -7.92 12.47
CA ARG A 708 -2.60 -7.50 11.13
C ARG A 708 -1.65 -6.30 11.23
N PRO A 709 -0.58 -6.26 10.43
CA PRO A 709 0.29 -5.10 10.35
C PRO A 709 -0.48 -3.79 10.04
N PRO A 710 0.09 -2.62 10.33
CA PRO A 710 -0.52 -1.35 9.96
C PRO A 710 -0.80 -1.25 8.45
N THR A 711 -1.99 -0.79 8.10
CA THR A 711 -2.38 -0.58 6.69
C THR A 711 -1.62 0.62 6.13
N SER A 712 -0.99 0.46 4.96
CA SER A 712 -0.36 1.58 4.23
C SER A 712 -1.42 2.54 3.69
N LEU A 713 -1.19 3.84 3.84
CA LEU A 713 -1.99 4.87 3.18
C LEU A 713 -1.69 4.92 1.67
N PRO A 714 -2.56 5.53 0.83
CA PRO A 714 -2.38 5.54 -0.62
C PRO A 714 -1.05 6.11 -1.14
N PHE A 715 -0.43 7.02 -0.39
CA PHE A 715 0.88 7.61 -0.72
C PHE A 715 2.06 6.82 -0.15
N GLN A 716 1.81 5.71 0.55
CA GLN A 716 2.83 4.81 1.09
C GLN A 716 2.92 3.53 0.24
N ALA A 717 4.11 2.94 0.21
CA ALA A 717 4.34 1.66 -0.43
C ALA A 717 3.46 0.57 0.19
N ILE A 718 2.82 -0.21 -0.66
CA ILE A 718 1.89 -1.26 -0.27
C ILE A 718 2.65 -2.38 0.47
N GLY A 719 2.03 -2.91 1.52
CA GLY A 719 2.59 -3.97 2.35
C GLY A 719 3.49 -3.44 3.46
N SER A 720 3.89 -4.35 4.36
CA SER A 720 4.69 -4.05 5.55
C SER A 720 6.09 -4.68 5.53
N ALA A 721 6.42 -5.48 4.51
CA ALA A 721 7.68 -6.25 4.45
C ALA A 721 8.95 -5.37 4.36
N TRP A 722 8.79 -4.12 3.91
CA TRP A 722 9.86 -3.12 3.88
C TRP A 722 10.04 -2.40 5.23
N ARG A 723 9.07 -2.53 6.15
CA ARG A 723 9.10 -1.87 7.47
C ARG A 723 9.81 -2.76 8.49
N SER A 724 10.75 -2.19 9.25
CA SER A 724 11.32 -2.86 10.42
C SER A 724 10.39 -2.65 11.61
N LEU A 725 9.36 -3.50 11.72
CA LEU A 725 8.35 -3.45 12.79
C LEU A 725 8.59 -4.53 13.84
N ALA A 726 8.56 -4.11 15.09
CA ALA A 726 8.38 -4.97 16.25
C ALA A 726 7.00 -4.68 16.87
N TYR A 727 6.41 -5.66 17.52
CA TYR A 727 5.11 -5.53 18.16
C TYR A 727 5.24 -5.76 19.66
N GLU A 728 4.79 -4.79 20.44
CA GLU A 728 4.70 -4.94 21.89
C GLU A 728 3.28 -5.34 22.25
N TYR A 729 3.17 -6.40 23.04
CA TYR A 729 1.89 -6.90 23.53
C TYR A 729 1.87 -6.93 25.06
N ILE A 730 0.68 -6.69 25.63
CA ILE A 730 0.38 -6.85 27.04
C ILE A 730 -0.94 -7.60 27.15
N LEU A 731 -0.93 -8.75 27.81
CA LEU A 731 -2.12 -9.52 28.13
C LEU A 731 -2.44 -9.36 29.62
N GLN A 732 -3.58 -8.74 29.92
CA GLN A 732 -4.02 -8.48 31.29
C GLN A 732 -5.27 -9.30 31.60
N PHE A 733 -5.29 -9.95 32.76
CA PHE A 733 -6.48 -10.62 33.29
C PHE A 733 -7.23 -9.67 34.22
N GLN A 734 -8.53 -9.56 34.02
CA GLN A 734 -9.45 -8.81 34.88
C GLN A 734 -10.54 -9.75 35.43
N PRO A 735 -10.55 -10.06 36.73
CA PRO A 735 -11.58 -10.91 37.32
C PRO A 735 -12.97 -10.24 37.32
N ASP A 736 -14.03 -11.01 37.12
CA ASP A 736 -15.41 -10.50 37.05
C ASP A 736 -15.97 -10.09 38.44
N HIS A 737 -15.44 -10.66 39.53
CA HIS A 737 -15.83 -10.33 40.90
C HIS A 737 -14.62 -9.86 41.74
N VAL A 738 -14.63 -8.58 42.12
CA VAL A 738 -13.77 -8.04 43.18
C VAL A 738 -14.66 -7.91 44.42
N GLU A 739 -14.47 -8.78 45.42
CA GLU A 739 -15.14 -8.60 46.70
C GLU A 739 -14.64 -7.30 47.35
N ASN A 740 -15.53 -6.31 47.43
CA ASN A 740 -15.28 -5.03 48.09
C ASN A 740 -15.16 -5.25 49.61
N GLU A 741 -13.97 -5.57 50.10
CA GLU A 741 -13.62 -5.19 51.47
C GLU A 741 -13.13 -3.73 51.48
N LYS A 742 -13.85 -2.93 52.29
CA LYS A 742 -13.66 -1.49 52.47
C LYS A 742 -12.20 -1.17 52.84
N ASN A 743 -11.44 -0.62 51.90
CA ASN A 743 -10.71 0.65 51.98
C ASN A 743 -9.72 0.74 50.81
N ASP A 744 -9.84 1.82 50.04
CA ASP A 744 -8.90 2.39 49.07
C ASP A 744 -8.03 1.48 48.15
N THR A 745 -8.28 1.64 46.86
CA THR A 745 -7.35 1.46 45.71
C THR A 745 -6.73 0.08 45.49
N VAL A 746 -7.50 -0.87 44.94
CA VAL A 746 -6.88 -2.01 44.24
C VAL A 746 -7.66 -2.34 42.96
N ARG A 747 -7.21 -1.78 41.83
CA ARG A 747 -7.40 -2.38 40.50
C ARG A 747 -6.36 -3.51 40.36
N THR A 748 -6.65 -4.72 40.83
CA THR A 748 -5.76 -5.87 40.56
C THR A 748 -6.11 -6.46 39.21
N SER A 749 -5.79 -5.73 38.13
CA SER A 749 -5.53 -6.37 36.85
C SER A 749 -4.19 -7.09 36.97
N THR A 750 -4.19 -8.42 36.89
CA THR A 750 -2.95 -9.20 36.96
C THR A 750 -2.42 -9.36 35.53
N THR A 751 -1.25 -8.80 35.24
CA THR A 751 -0.59 -8.98 33.94
C THR A 751 -0.11 -10.43 33.82
N VAL A 752 -0.55 -11.12 32.77
CA VAL A 752 -0.24 -12.54 32.54
C VAL A 752 1.00 -12.68 31.66
N SER A 753 1.16 -11.81 30.67
CA SER A 753 2.32 -11.82 29.79
C SER A 753 2.56 -10.47 29.12
N GLN A 754 3.82 -10.20 28.80
CA GLN A 754 4.24 -9.06 28.00
C GLN A 754 5.50 -9.42 27.21
N GLY A 755 5.68 -8.81 26.04
CA GLY A 755 6.91 -8.98 25.27
C GLY A 755 6.90 -8.23 23.95
N THR A 756 8.05 -8.29 23.28
CA THR A 756 8.27 -7.67 21.97
C THR A 756 8.54 -8.78 20.94
N ILE A 757 7.80 -8.79 19.83
CA ILE A 757 7.83 -9.89 18.85
C ILE A 757 7.86 -9.33 17.42
N LEU A 758 8.47 -10.08 16.49
CA LEU A 758 8.56 -9.72 15.06
C LEU A 758 7.50 -10.42 14.18
N THR A 759 6.79 -11.40 14.73
CA THR A 759 5.68 -12.12 14.07
C THR A 759 4.35 -11.43 14.31
N THR A 760 3.32 -11.86 13.58
CA THR A 760 1.94 -11.36 13.68
C THR A 760 1.03 -12.21 14.56
N HIS A 761 1.58 -13.24 15.20
CA HIS A 761 0.87 -14.13 16.11
C HIS A 761 1.81 -14.79 17.12
N ILE A 762 1.28 -15.12 18.28
CA ILE A 762 1.96 -15.88 19.34
C ILE A 762 0.94 -16.63 20.20
N THR A 763 1.35 -17.78 20.73
CA THR A 763 0.61 -18.51 21.77
C THR A 763 1.27 -18.28 23.12
N VAL A 764 0.49 -17.91 24.12
CA VAL A 764 0.94 -17.65 25.49
C VAL A 764 0.15 -18.54 26.46
N PRO A 765 0.78 -19.27 27.38
CA PRO A 765 0.06 -20.04 28.40
C PRO A 765 -0.68 -19.11 29.39
N ILE A 766 -1.89 -19.48 29.78
CA ILE A 766 -2.69 -18.81 30.81
C ILE A 766 -3.02 -19.82 31.94
N GLY A 767 -2.90 -19.38 33.20
CA GLY A 767 -3.02 -20.27 34.36
C GLY A 767 -4.45 -20.70 34.67
N GLN A 768 -4.62 -21.94 35.17
CA GLN A 768 -5.92 -22.59 35.45
C GLN A 768 -6.81 -21.89 36.50
N GLU A 769 -6.29 -20.93 37.27
CA GLU A 769 -7.02 -20.27 38.38
C GLU A 769 -7.95 -19.12 37.94
N SER A 770 -8.07 -18.86 36.64
CA SER A 770 -8.65 -17.64 36.06
C SER A 770 -10.01 -17.87 35.38
N VAL A 771 -10.83 -18.73 35.97
CA VAL A 771 -12.03 -19.32 35.33
C VAL A 771 -13.14 -18.29 35.05
N ASP A 772 -13.24 -17.21 35.84
CA ASP A 772 -14.31 -16.21 35.70
C ASP A 772 -13.74 -14.77 35.59
N GLY A 773 -13.20 -14.43 34.42
CA GLY A 773 -12.73 -13.09 34.13
C GLY A 773 -12.53 -12.80 32.64
N THR A 774 -12.29 -11.52 32.34
CA THR A 774 -12.07 -11.02 30.98
C THR A 774 -10.57 -10.76 30.78
N TYR A 775 -10.04 -11.23 29.65
CA TYR A 775 -8.67 -10.96 29.24
C TYR A 775 -8.65 -9.79 28.26
N ASN A 776 -7.82 -8.79 28.56
CA ASN A 776 -7.60 -7.64 27.70
C ASN A 776 -6.21 -7.76 27.06
N LEU A 777 -6.19 -7.86 25.73
CA LEU A 777 -4.97 -7.83 24.92
C LEU A 777 -4.76 -6.41 24.39
N THR A 778 -3.63 -5.83 24.74
CA THR A 778 -3.17 -4.56 24.19
C THR A 778 -1.99 -4.82 23.27
N ILE A 779 -2.05 -4.36 22.02
CA ILE A 779 -0.94 -4.47 21.05
C ILE A 779 -0.64 -3.12 20.41
N ARG A 780 0.64 -2.80 20.28
CA ARG A 780 1.13 -1.67 19.48
C ARG A 780 2.27 -2.08 18.56
N ALA A 781 2.32 -1.49 17.38
CA ALA A 781 3.44 -1.61 16.46
C ALA A 781 4.50 -0.55 16.79
N CYS A 782 5.76 -0.94 16.77
CA CYS A 782 6.91 -0.11 17.10
C CYS A 782 8.03 -0.26 16.07
N THR A 783 8.81 0.80 15.88
CA THR A 783 10.08 0.78 15.15
C THR A 783 11.10 1.54 15.98
N ARG A 784 12.17 0.86 16.40
CA ARG A 784 13.10 1.36 17.43
C ARG A 784 12.34 1.88 18.66
N ASN A 785 12.39 3.19 18.92
CA ASN A 785 11.77 3.83 20.09
C ASN A 785 10.43 4.49 19.79
N ILE A 786 9.89 4.31 18.58
CA ILE A 786 8.66 4.96 18.12
C ILE A 786 7.57 3.91 18.08
N CYS A 787 6.50 4.11 18.85
CA CYS A 787 5.37 3.19 18.87
C CYS A 787 4.08 3.88 18.46
N SER A 788 3.22 3.13 17.78
CA SER A 788 1.83 3.50 17.51
C SER A 788 0.99 3.53 18.80
N SER A 789 -0.18 4.15 18.71
CA SER A 789 -1.20 4.02 19.74
C SER A 789 -1.61 2.56 19.94
N PRO A 790 -1.85 2.13 21.19
CA PRO A 790 -2.27 0.76 21.47
C PRO A 790 -3.66 0.46 20.88
N VAL A 791 -3.81 -0.75 20.34
CA VAL A 791 -5.10 -1.34 19.98
C VAL A 791 -5.44 -2.38 21.03
N ILE A 792 -6.66 -2.30 21.57
CA ILE A 792 -7.12 -3.15 22.65
C ILE A 792 -8.24 -4.04 22.12
N THR A 793 -8.18 -5.32 22.45
CA THR A 793 -9.28 -6.26 22.27
C THR A 793 -9.47 -7.08 23.54
N SER A 794 -10.67 -7.57 23.78
CA SER A 794 -11.00 -8.33 24.99
C SER A 794 -11.73 -9.61 24.64
N ASN A 795 -11.43 -10.71 25.34
CA ASN A 795 -12.15 -11.97 25.18
C ASN A 795 -12.17 -12.77 26.50
N ARG A 796 -12.98 -13.82 26.55
CA ARG A 796 -13.09 -14.75 27.69
C ARG A 796 -12.68 -16.18 27.28
N PRO A 797 -12.15 -17.00 28.19
CA PRO A 797 -11.80 -18.39 27.90
C PRO A 797 -13.01 -19.21 27.45
N PHE A 798 -12.82 -20.08 26.46
CA PHE A 798 -13.82 -21.08 26.09
C PHE A 798 -13.61 -22.37 26.90
N HIS A 799 -14.62 -22.75 27.69
CA HIS A 799 -14.60 -23.99 28.46
C HIS A 799 -15.15 -25.17 27.66
N ALA A 800 -14.28 -26.11 27.28
CA ALA A 800 -14.67 -27.29 26.50
C ALA A 800 -15.69 -28.18 27.26
N ASP A 801 -15.61 -28.24 28.59
CA ASP A 801 -16.46 -29.13 29.41
C ASP A 801 -17.93 -28.71 29.52
N ARG A 802 -18.29 -27.46 29.18
CA ARG A 802 -19.68 -26.98 29.24
C ARG A 802 -20.47 -27.18 27.93
N MET A 803 -19.82 -27.54 26.81
CA MET A 803 -20.50 -27.78 25.54
C MET A 803 -20.41 -29.25 25.11
N ARG A 804 -21.39 -30.07 25.49
CA ARG A 804 -21.70 -31.34 24.80
C ARG A 804 -22.35 -31.10 23.43
N LYS A 805 -21.77 -30.23 22.60
CA LYS A 805 -22.12 -30.11 21.19
C LYS A 805 -20.83 -30.02 20.38
N THR A 806 -20.66 -30.99 19.50
CA THR A 806 -19.58 -31.06 18.51
C THR A 806 -19.57 -29.78 17.70
N ILE A 807 -18.53 -28.96 17.84
CA ILE A 807 -18.28 -27.83 16.94
C ILE A 807 -17.61 -28.40 15.69
N THR A 808 -18.37 -28.53 14.61
CA THR A 808 -17.82 -28.93 13.31
C THR A 808 -17.24 -27.69 12.62
N LEU A 809 -15.92 -27.53 12.72
CA LEU A 809 -15.18 -26.49 11.99
C LEU A 809 -15.03 -26.91 10.52
N TYR A 810 -15.75 -26.25 9.62
CA TYR A 810 -15.48 -26.33 8.17
C TYR A 810 -14.28 -25.44 7.86
N THR A 811 -13.08 -26.03 7.80
CA THR A 811 -11.91 -25.31 7.31
C THR A 811 -11.97 -25.22 5.78
N LYS A 812 -12.19 -24.02 5.25
CA LYS A 812 -11.95 -23.76 3.83
C LYS A 812 -10.45 -23.71 3.62
N LYS A 813 -9.85 -24.85 3.28
CA LYS A 813 -8.44 -24.91 2.86
C LYS A 813 -8.32 -24.11 1.56
N SER A 814 -7.71 -22.93 1.59
CA SER A 814 -7.32 -22.25 0.35
C SER A 814 -6.16 -23.03 -0.25
N THR A 815 -6.43 -23.90 -1.20
CA THR A 815 -5.40 -24.40 -2.12
C THR A 815 -5.07 -23.28 -3.09
N LEU A 816 -4.01 -22.53 -2.80
CA LEU A 816 -3.26 -21.85 -3.84
C LEU A 816 -2.56 -22.93 -4.66
N ALA A 817 -2.99 -23.08 -5.91
CA ALA A 817 -2.26 -23.84 -6.91
C ALA A 817 -0.99 -23.06 -7.30
N GLU A 818 0.14 -23.75 -7.25
CA GLU A 818 1.39 -23.33 -7.86
C GLU A 818 1.18 -23.19 -9.38
N GLY A 819 1.14 -21.95 -9.87
CA GLY A 819 1.32 -21.58 -11.26
C GLY A 819 2.47 -20.59 -11.33
N GLY A 820 3.57 -20.98 -11.95
CA GLY A 820 4.85 -20.28 -11.93
C GLY A 820 4.77 -18.79 -12.32
N GLY A 821 5.15 -17.95 -11.36
CA GLY A 821 5.56 -16.57 -11.55
C GLY A 821 6.51 -16.21 -10.41
N ILE A 822 7.75 -15.90 -10.73
CA ILE A 822 8.83 -15.67 -9.76
C ILE A 822 8.50 -14.44 -8.90
N GLY A 823 8.21 -14.65 -7.62
CA GLY A 823 8.13 -13.59 -6.61
C GLY A 823 7.33 -13.96 -5.33
N GLY A 824 8.04 -14.05 -4.20
CA GLY A 824 7.49 -13.89 -2.84
C GLY A 824 6.99 -15.16 -2.15
N GLY A 825 7.67 -15.57 -1.07
CA GLY A 825 7.16 -16.57 -0.14
C GLY A 825 5.87 -16.09 0.54
N GLN A 826 4.88 -16.98 0.63
CA GLN A 826 3.60 -16.70 1.28
C GLN A 826 3.67 -16.85 2.81
N PRO A 827 2.89 -16.07 3.58
CA PRO A 827 2.73 -16.28 5.02
C PRO A 827 1.81 -17.49 5.31
N PRO A 828 1.85 -18.06 6.53
CA PRO A 828 0.92 -19.12 6.93
C PRO A 828 -0.54 -18.63 6.94
N ALA A 829 -1.48 -19.59 6.93
CA ALA A 829 -2.93 -19.37 6.89
C ALA A 829 -3.39 -18.21 7.80
N ASP A 830 -4.26 -17.34 7.26
CA ASP A 830 -4.75 -16.15 7.94
C ASP A 830 -5.52 -16.50 9.24
N PRO A 831 -4.99 -16.19 10.44
CA PRO A 831 -5.66 -16.49 11.71
C PRO A 831 -6.99 -15.74 11.87
N PHE A 832 -7.23 -14.69 11.08
CA PHE A 832 -8.49 -13.94 11.10
C PHE A 832 -9.66 -14.69 10.47
N LEU A 833 -9.41 -15.69 9.62
CA LEU A 833 -10.45 -16.55 9.08
C LEU A 833 -11.10 -17.39 10.19
N LEU A 834 -10.34 -17.78 11.22
CA LEU A 834 -10.89 -18.49 12.39
C LEU A 834 -11.69 -17.56 13.31
N LEU A 835 -11.20 -16.33 13.51
CA LEU A 835 -11.85 -15.30 14.34
C LEU A 835 -13.15 -14.77 13.72
N ASP A 836 -13.20 -14.52 12.41
CA ASP A 836 -14.42 -14.05 11.72
C ASP A 836 -15.52 -15.13 11.68
N MET A 837 -15.15 -16.41 11.82
CA MET A 837 -16.12 -17.51 11.96
C MET A 837 -16.67 -17.66 13.38
N LEU A 838 -15.90 -17.27 14.41
CA LEU A 838 -16.29 -17.41 15.82
C LEU A 838 -16.91 -16.12 16.42
N GLY A 839 -16.73 -14.96 15.77
CA GLY A 839 -17.16 -13.65 16.27
C GLY A 839 -18.56 -13.17 15.82
N ARG A 840 -19.38 -14.01 15.18
CA ARG A 840 -20.80 -13.68 14.99
C ARG A 840 -21.57 -14.04 16.25
N ASP A 841 -21.98 -13.03 17.00
CA ASP A 841 -23.00 -13.13 18.03
C ASP A 841 -24.18 -13.96 17.50
N VAL A 842 -24.40 -15.13 18.07
CA VAL A 842 -25.66 -15.86 17.91
C VAL A 842 -26.62 -15.27 18.95
N PRO A 843 -27.67 -14.53 18.55
CA PRO A 843 -28.66 -14.04 19.51
C PRO A 843 -29.34 -15.25 20.15
N ALA A 844 -29.22 -15.35 21.47
CA ALA A 844 -29.92 -16.33 22.27
C ALA A 844 -31.40 -15.95 22.42
N ASP A 845 -32.18 -15.94 21.33
CA ASP A 845 -33.63 -16.09 21.46
C ASP A 845 -34.31 -16.44 20.14
N ARG A 846 -35.30 -17.34 20.22
CA ARG A 846 -36.14 -17.90 19.14
C ARG A 846 -35.62 -19.14 18.39
N THR A 847 -35.57 -20.25 19.11
CA THR A 847 -35.87 -21.57 18.52
C THR A 847 -37.33 -21.94 18.76
N HIS A 848 -38.20 -21.74 17.76
CA HIS A 848 -39.43 -22.53 17.62
C HIS A 848 -39.17 -23.59 16.55
N LEU A 849 -38.94 -24.83 16.98
CA LEU A 849 -38.90 -26.01 16.12
C LEU A 849 -40.28 -26.66 16.14
N CYS A 850 -40.95 -26.70 14.99
CA CYS A 850 -41.99 -27.70 14.75
C CYS A 850 -41.34 -29.07 14.56
N GLU A 851 -41.75 -30.06 15.36
CA GLU A 851 -41.47 -31.46 15.10
C GLU A 851 -42.21 -31.93 13.84
N LYS A 852 -41.53 -32.65 12.96
CA LYS A 852 -42.18 -33.60 12.06
C LYS A 852 -41.53 -34.97 12.22
N LYS A 853 -42.42 -35.94 12.47
CA LYS A 853 -42.23 -37.39 12.32
C LYS A 853 -41.82 -37.75 10.90
#